data_AF-A0A542XKB4-F1
#
_entry.id   AF-A0A542XKB4-F1
#
_cell.length_a   1.000
_cell.length_b   1.000
_cell.length_c   1.000
_cell.angle_alpha   90.00
_cell.angle_beta   90.00
_cell.angle_gamma   90.00
#
_symmetry.space_group_name_H-M   'P 1'
#
loop_
_entity.id
_entity.type
_entity.pdbx_description
1 polymer ?
#
loop_
_entity_poly.entity_id
_entity_poly.type
_entity_poly.pdbx_seq_one_letter_code
_entity_poly.pdbx_strand_id
1 'polypeptide(L)'
;MIRCGGGTVSVADDIPADPRAGGPPSVPVQRDGQFEKTPPQDIAAEQCVLGGMLLSKDAIADVVEILKSNDFYRPVHATVFDTILEIYGRGEPADSITVAAALADSGDLVRIGGAPYLHTLIASVPTAANAAYYARIVSERAVLRRLVEAGTRIVQLGFGTAAGGSRDVDDVVDLAQQAVYDVTERRVSEDFAVLADMLQPTLDEIEAVGAQSGVMTGVPTGFTDLDRLLNGLHAGQLIIVAGRPGLGKSTASMDFARNAAIRANQASAIFSLEMSKVEIVMRLLSAEARVPLHVLRSGQLSDDDWTKLARCMGEISEAPLFVDDTPSMNLMEIRAKARRLKQRHDLKLIVVDYLQLMTSPKRTESRQQEVADLSRGLKLLAKEVECPVIAVSQLNRGPEQRTDKRPQLSDLRESGCLTADTRLIRADTNAEVTLGELLRDGAKDVPVWALDDSLRYTPHTMTHVFPSGRRPVFRMTLVSGKQIDATSNHPFLAFAGWMPLGELSPGTRIAVPRHVPAPLDVRPWADAEVVLLARLVGGRPWAQEQPVRYDLGSVGPHSTESCLPSAVFGLPKRQITLFLRHLWAAGGTVTPNGSRGGRIHLASPSRRILDDVSRLLLRYGITTRLTPGAGTTHRRHHTLDVSGRDDQLRFLREIGVPGEQSRACARLLAALESRRNNAKVTPVPGEVWSQVREVLTETGVGNRERGGAGGAGTRLGGARLGGGALRKAPVSHSRLSGIAAVLDTANLDLHATNDVLWDEIVSIESLGERDVYDATVLGTHNFIANGIATHNSIEQDADVVILLHRDDYYDKESPRAGEADFVVAKHRNGPTDTVTVAAQLHLSRFVDMAIV
;
A
#
# COMPACT_ATOMS: atom_id res chain seq x y z
N MET A 1 65.89 -19.32 54.76
CA MET A 1 64.46 -19.15 54.42
C MET A 1 63.91 -20.44 53.85
N ILE A 2 62.59 -20.61 53.80
CA ILE A 2 61.94 -21.92 53.72
C ILE A 2 61.70 -22.37 52.26
N ARG A 3 62.16 -23.60 51.95
CA ARG A 3 61.59 -24.68 51.09
C ARG A 3 60.32 -24.39 50.29
N CYS A 4 60.03 -24.96 49.10
CA CYS A 4 60.65 -25.92 48.15
C CYS A 4 59.89 -25.76 46.79
N GLY A 5 60.17 -26.40 45.65
CA GLY A 5 61.17 -27.41 45.24
C GLY A 5 60.55 -28.51 44.34
N GLY A 6 61.12 -28.76 43.15
CA GLY A 6 60.66 -29.73 42.11
C GLY A 6 60.14 -29.03 40.84
N GLY A 7 60.46 -29.44 39.59
CA GLY A 7 61.19 -30.62 39.08
C GLY A 7 60.25 -31.78 38.73
N THR A 8 60.39 -32.55 37.63
CA THR A 8 61.39 -32.65 36.53
C THR A 8 60.64 -32.87 35.17
N VAL A 9 61.11 -33.33 33.98
CA VAL A 9 62.26 -34.13 33.46
C VAL A 9 62.62 -33.64 32.03
N SER A 10 63.69 -34.18 31.42
CA SER A 10 64.12 -34.09 30.00
C SER A 10 63.30 -35.02 29.06
N VAL A 11 63.51 -35.15 27.73
CA VAL A 11 64.69 -35.54 26.89
C VAL A 11 64.58 -34.78 25.55
N ALA A 12 65.49 -33.87 25.15
CA ALA A 12 66.87 -34.00 24.63
C ALA A 12 66.97 -34.42 23.14
N ASP A 13 67.69 -33.64 22.32
CA ASP A 13 68.90 -34.07 21.61
C ASP A 13 69.65 -32.90 20.93
N ASP A 14 70.96 -33.10 20.79
CA ASP A 14 72.09 -32.14 20.72
C ASP A 14 72.34 -31.33 19.41
N ILE A 15 72.78 -30.05 19.57
CA ILE A 15 74.13 -29.46 19.27
C ILE A 15 74.90 -29.97 18.01
N PRO A 16 75.71 -29.17 17.24
CA PRO A 16 76.15 -27.77 17.39
C PRO A 16 75.91 -26.85 16.15
N ALA A 17 76.47 -25.64 16.17
CA ALA A 17 76.66 -24.77 14.99
C ALA A 17 78.16 -24.50 14.72
N ASP A 18 78.57 -24.40 13.44
CA ASP A 18 79.40 -23.32 12.82
C ASP A 18 79.49 -23.57 11.28
N PRO A 19 80.38 -22.99 10.42
CA PRO A 19 79.90 -22.06 9.38
C PRO A 19 80.20 -22.45 7.92
N ARG A 20 79.77 -21.54 7.01
CA ARG A 20 80.20 -21.32 5.59
C ARG A 20 79.23 -21.78 4.49
N ALA A 21 78.31 -20.89 4.10
CA ALA A 21 77.91 -20.67 2.70
C ALA A 21 77.28 -19.27 2.55
N GLY A 22 78.02 -18.29 2.03
CA GLY A 22 77.52 -16.93 1.82
C GLY A 22 76.87 -16.77 0.45
N GLY A 23 75.54 -16.68 0.39
CA GLY A 23 74.83 -16.16 -0.79
C GLY A 23 74.78 -14.63 -0.80
N PRO A 24 74.71 -13.98 -1.97
CA PRO A 24 74.54 -12.51 -2.05
C PRO A 24 73.20 -12.07 -1.44
N PRO A 25 73.10 -10.83 -0.95
CA PRO A 25 71.91 -10.36 -0.23
C PRO A 25 70.66 -10.37 -1.12
N SER A 26 69.53 -10.72 -0.51
CA SER A 26 68.22 -10.70 -1.17
C SER A 26 67.87 -9.29 -1.64
N VAL A 27 67.46 -9.19 -2.91
CA VAL A 27 66.93 -7.95 -3.49
C VAL A 27 65.73 -7.51 -2.65
N PRO A 28 65.67 -6.26 -2.14
CA PRO A 28 64.53 -5.79 -1.38
C PRO A 28 63.30 -5.77 -2.29
N VAL A 29 62.28 -6.55 -1.92
CA VAL A 29 60.98 -6.52 -2.60
C VAL A 29 60.45 -5.10 -2.54
N GLN A 30 60.36 -4.45 -3.71
CA GLN A 30 59.79 -3.12 -3.82
C GLN A 30 58.34 -3.18 -3.34
N ARG A 31 58.02 -2.38 -2.32
CA ARG A 31 56.62 -2.09 -1.98
C ARG A 31 56.11 -1.13 -3.04
N ASP A 32 55.65 -1.68 -4.15
CA ASP A 32 54.87 -0.92 -5.13
C ASP A 32 53.69 -0.23 -4.44
N GLY A 33 53.32 0.91 -5.02
CA GLY A 33 52.57 1.95 -4.32
C GLY A 33 51.23 1.51 -3.73
N GLN A 34 50.78 2.28 -2.74
CA GLN A 34 49.36 2.29 -2.35
C GLN A 34 48.52 2.47 -3.63
N PHE A 35 47.52 1.60 -3.84
CA PHE A 35 46.67 1.65 -5.02
C PHE A 35 45.84 2.93 -5.05
N GLU A 36 46.35 3.98 -5.69
CA GLU A 36 45.59 5.15 -6.11
C GLU A 36 44.68 4.79 -7.31
N LYS A 37 43.81 3.81 -7.09
CA LYS A 37 42.80 3.36 -8.05
C LYS A 37 41.73 4.44 -8.15
N THR A 38 41.82 5.27 -9.19
CA THR A 38 40.71 6.10 -9.62
C THR A 38 39.48 5.23 -9.92
N PRO A 39 38.26 5.67 -9.59
CA PRO A 39 37.06 4.87 -9.87
C PRO A 39 36.87 4.65 -11.38
N PRO A 40 36.23 3.53 -11.79
CA PRO A 40 35.92 3.26 -13.18
C PRO A 40 35.14 4.41 -13.85
N GLN A 41 35.73 4.93 -14.92
CA GLN A 41 35.25 6.10 -15.68
C GLN A 41 35.74 6.00 -17.13
N ASP A 42 35.09 6.70 -18.05
CA ASP A 42 35.62 6.99 -19.38
C ASP A 42 35.16 8.37 -19.82
N ILE A 43 36.00 9.38 -19.55
CA ILE A 43 35.66 10.79 -19.81
C ILE A 43 35.52 11.07 -21.31
N ALA A 44 36.27 10.37 -22.16
CA ALA A 44 36.16 10.56 -23.61
C ALA A 44 34.83 10.01 -24.13
N ALA A 45 34.39 8.84 -23.64
CA ALA A 45 33.06 8.31 -23.94
C ALA A 45 31.95 9.25 -23.44
N GLU A 46 32.02 9.76 -22.20
CA GLU A 46 31.04 10.73 -21.67
C GLU A 46 30.95 12.00 -22.53
N GLN A 47 32.08 12.53 -23.01
CA GLN A 47 32.09 13.69 -23.90
C GLN A 47 31.50 13.37 -25.29
N CYS A 48 31.78 12.19 -25.84
CA CYS A 48 31.22 11.74 -27.12
C CYS A 48 29.70 11.51 -27.04
N VAL A 49 29.17 11.04 -25.91
CA VAL A 49 27.73 10.92 -25.66
C VAL A 49 27.07 12.29 -25.70
N LEU A 50 27.50 13.21 -24.83
CA LEU A 50 26.87 14.53 -24.71
C LEU A 50 26.99 15.35 -26.00
N GLY A 51 28.15 15.32 -26.67
CA GLY A 51 28.31 15.97 -27.97
C GLY A 51 27.41 15.34 -29.04
N GLY A 52 27.20 14.02 -29.01
CA GLY A 52 26.32 13.32 -29.94
C GLY A 52 24.86 13.75 -29.78
N MET A 53 24.40 13.85 -28.52
CA MET A 53 23.08 14.37 -28.16
C MET A 53 22.89 15.85 -28.62
N LEU A 54 23.92 16.69 -28.46
CA LEU A 54 23.92 18.08 -28.94
C LEU A 54 24.00 18.22 -30.48
N LEU A 55 24.27 17.13 -31.21
CA LEU A 55 24.40 17.09 -32.67
C LEU A 55 23.18 16.48 -33.38
N SER A 56 22.46 15.56 -32.74
CA SER A 56 21.26 14.93 -33.33
C SER A 56 20.21 14.61 -32.27
N LYS A 57 18.95 14.93 -32.61
CA LYS A 57 17.78 14.57 -31.80
C LYS A 57 17.63 13.06 -31.64
N ASP A 58 17.94 12.29 -32.68
CA ASP A 58 17.80 10.83 -32.67
C ASP A 58 18.81 10.19 -31.68
N ALA A 59 20.02 10.77 -31.62
CA ALA A 59 21.04 10.40 -30.65
C ALA A 59 20.70 10.77 -29.20
N ILE A 60 19.66 11.58 -28.96
CA ILE A 60 19.10 11.76 -27.60
C ILE A 60 18.29 10.52 -27.23
N ALA A 61 17.38 10.08 -28.09
CA ALA A 61 16.51 8.92 -27.84
C ALA A 61 17.32 7.65 -27.55
N ASP A 62 18.25 7.30 -28.45
CA ASP A 62 19.15 6.15 -28.31
C ASP A 62 19.94 6.11 -26.98
N VAL A 63 20.21 7.28 -26.38
CA VAL A 63 21.01 7.41 -25.17
C VAL A 63 20.15 7.36 -23.90
N VAL A 64 18.90 7.87 -23.94
CA VAL A 64 17.96 7.82 -22.81
C VAL A 64 17.65 6.39 -22.39
N GLU A 65 17.58 5.47 -23.35
CA GLU A 65 17.39 4.03 -23.09
C GLU A 65 18.57 3.37 -22.35
N ILE A 66 19.77 3.96 -22.44
CA ILE A 66 21.04 3.32 -22.01
C ILE A 66 21.64 3.97 -20.76
N LEU A 67 21.39 5.27 -20.53
CA LEU A 67 22.04 6.06 -19.47
C LEU A 67 21.06 6.91 -18.64
N LYS A 68 21.44 7.10 -17.38
CA LYS A 68 20.82 8.04 -16.44
C LYS A 68 21.86 9.02 -15.92
N SER A 69 21.42 10.14 -15.34
CA SER A 69 22.28 11.22 -14.83
C SER A 69 23.38 10.71 -13.88
N ASN A 70 23.06 9.71 -13.05
CA ASN A 70 23.97 9.10 -12.09
C ASN A 70 25.04 8.16 -12.70
N ASP A 71 24.94 7.82 -13.99
CA ASP A 71 25.93 6.96 -14.67
C ASP A 71 27.19 7.74 -15.08
N PHE A 72 27.09 9.05 -15.33
CA PHE A 72 28.24 9.92 -15.58
C PHE A 72 29.14 10.04 -14.36
N TYR A 73 30.46 9.92 -14.54
CA TYR A 73 31.44 10.12 -13.46
C TYR A 73 31.59 11.59 -13.09
N ARG A 74 31.49 12.51 -14.06
CA ARG A 74 31.57 13.95 -13.81
C ARG A 74 30.19 14.54 -13.50
N PRO A 75 29.98 15.20 -12.34
CA PRO A 75 28.73 15.90 -12.06
C PRO A 75 28.39 16.97 -13.11
N VAL A 76 29.41 17.61 -13.70
CA VAL A 76 29.26 18.54 -14.85
C VAL A 76 28.59 17.87 -16.05
N HIS A 77 28.93 16.61 -16.35
CA HIS A 77 28.33 15.87 -17.45
C HIS A 77 26.88 15.46 -17.13
N ALA A 78 26.60 15.07 -15.89
CA ALA A 78 25.23 14.84 -15.42
C ALA A 78 24.35 16.09 -15.55
N THR A 79 24.83 17.27 -15.12
CA THR A 79 24.08 18.53 -15.27
C THR A 79 23.78 18.90 -16.73
N VAL A 80 24.73 18.67 -17.64
CA VAL A 80 24.51 18.88 -19.09
C VAL A 80 23.50 17.86 -19.65
N PHE A 81 23.58 16.59 -19.23
CA PHE A 81 22.62 15.55 -19.59
C PHE A 81 21.20 15.91 -19.13
N ASP A 82 21.02 16.26 -17.86
CA ASP A 82 19.72 16.66 -17.29
C ASP A 82 19.11 17.86 -18.02
N THR A 83 19.92 18.85 -18.40
CA THR A 83 19.44 20.02 -19.18
C THR A 83 19.03 19.64 -20.60
N ILE A 84 19.77 18.74 -21.26
CA ILE A 84 19.39 18.20 -22.59
C ILE A 84 18.06 17.45 -22.48
N LEU A 85 17.87 16.63 -21.44
CA LEU A 85 16.60 15.93 -21.21
C LEU A 85 15.44 16.87 -20.92
N GLU A 86 15.65 17.94 -20.16
CA GLU A 86 14.60 18.92 -19.86
C GLU A 86 14.12 19.64 -21.13
N ILE A 87 15.04 20.12 -21.96
CA ILE A 87 14.71 20.79 -23.24
C ILE A 87 14.02 19.81 -24.19
N TYR A 88 14.55 18.59 -24.32
CA TYR A 88 13.95 17.52 -25.14
C TYR A 88 12.54 17.14 -24.67
N GLY A 89 12.32 17.06 -23.35
CA GLY A 89 11.02 16.76 -22.74
C GLY A 89 9.97 17.86 -22.93
N ARG A 90 10.39 19.11 -23.15
CA ARG A 90 9.52 20.22 -23.60
C ARG A 90 9.20 20.16 -25.10
N GLY A 91 9.84 19.27 -25.85
CA GLY A 91 9.73 19.13 -27.31
C GLY A 91 10.64 20.08 -28.10
N GLU A 92 11.51 20.83 -27.42
CA GLU A 92 12.43 21.81 -28.00
C GLU A 92 13.73 21.15 -28.51
N PRO A 93 14.43 21.75 -29.49
CA PRO A 93 15.73 21.25 -29.93
C PRO A 93 16.82 21.54 -28.88
N ALA A 94 17.44 20.49 -28.35
CA ALA A 94 18.57 20.59 -27.41
C ALA A 94 19.90 20.70 -28.16
N ASP A 95 20.31 21.93 -28.48
CA ASP A 95 21.57 22.24 -29.15
C ASP A 95 22.50 23.05 -28.22
N SER A 96 23.72 23.37 -28.68
CA SER A 96 24.70 24.10 -27.86
C SER A 96 24.30 25.54 -27.48
N ILE A 97 23.28 26.12 -28.12
CA ILE A 97 22.75 27.45 -27.83
C ILE A 97 21.59 27.34 -26.83
N THR A 98 20.62 26.43 -27.07
CA THR A 98 19.47 26.26 -26.17
C THR A 98 19.90 25.70 -24.81
N VAL A 99 20.84 24.73 -24.79
CA VAL A 99 21.43 24.20 -23.56
C VAL A 99 22.29 25.25 -22.84
N ALA A 100 23.01 26.12 -23.57
CA ALA A 100 23.75 27.22 -22.95
C ALA A 100 22.82 28.26 -22.29
N ALA A 101 21.66 28.54 -22.91
CA ALA A 101 20.67 29.46 -22.35
C ALA A 101 20.03 28.88 -21.07
N ALA A 102 19.56 27.63 -21.10
CA ALA A 102 18.96 27.00 -19.93
C ALA A 102 19.95 26.88 -18.74
N LEU A 103 21.21 26.55 -19.01
CA LEU A 103 22.28 26.56 -17.99
C LEU A 103 22.63 27.97 -17.49
N ALA A 104 22.41 29.02 -18.29
CA ALA A 104 22.59 30.40 -17.83
C ALA A 104 21.48 30.81 -16.86
N ASP A 105 20.23 30.45 -17.17
CA ASP A 105 19.05 30.74 -16.35
C ASP A 105 19.04 29.93 -15.03
N SER A 106 19.58 28.71 -15.02
CA SER A 106 19.80 27.94 -13.77
C SER A 106 21.00 28.44 -12.95
N GLY A 107 21.91 29.19 -13.57
CA GLY A 107 23.18 29.62 -12.99
C GLY A 107 24.33 28.60 -13.09
N ASP A 108 24.10 27.42 -13.67
CA ASP A 108 25.10 26.34 -13.76
C ASP A 108 26.10 26.49 -14.93
N LEU A 109 25.85 27.39 -15.88
CA LEU A 109 26.72 27.59 -17.06
C LEU A 109 28.18 27.85 -16.67
N VAL A 110 28.42 28.57 -15.57
CA VAL A 110 29.78 28.83 -15.05
C VAL A 110 30.40 27.56 -14.46
N ARG A 111 29.60 26.71 -13.80
CA ARG A 111 30.05 25.44 -13.18
C ARG A 111 30.46 24.40 -14.22
N ILE A 112 29.84 24.40 -15.40
CA ILE A 112 30.20 23.46 -16.49
C ILE A 112 31.43 23.89 -17.31
N GLY A 113 32.02 25.06 -17.03
CA GLY A 113 33.14 25.63 -17.83
C GLY A 113 32.72 26.62 -18.92
N GLY A 114 31.46 27.09 -18.90
CA GLY A 114 30.93 28.06 -19.85
C GLY A 114 30.51 27.48 -21.20
N ALA A 115 29.86 28.30 -22.03
CA ALA A 115 29.42 27.92 -23.38
C ALA A 115 30.53 27.31 -24.28
N PRO A 116 31.82 27.73 -24.22
CA PRO A 116 32.89 27.07 -24.96
C PRO A 116 33.05 25.57 -24.65
N TYR A 117 32.64 25.10 -23.46
CA TYR A 117 32.69 23.68 -23.13
C TYR A 117 31.69 22.86 -23.95
N LEU A 118 30.48 23.37 -24.22
CA LEU A 118 29.48 22.68 -25.06
C LEU A 118 29.98 22.50 -26.49
N HIS A 119 30.65 23.50 -27.06
CA HIS A 119 31.33 23.36 -28.36
C HIS A 119 32.51 22.38 -28.30
N THR A 120 33.18 22.23 -27.15
CA THR A 120 34.23 21.22 -26.96
C THR A 120 33.66 19.80 -26.92
N LEU A 121 32.49 19.60 -26.31
CA LEU A 121 31.77 18.33 -26.33
C LEU A 121 31.42 17.93 -27.78
N ILE A 122 30.83 18.84 -28.55
CA ILE A 122 30.52 18.63 -29.97
C ILE A 122 31.79 18.27 -30.77
N ALA A 123 32.89 19.00 -30.57
CA ALA A 123 34.14 18.76 -31.29
C ALA A 123 34.85 17.43 -30.92
N SER A 124 34.45 16.78 -29.83
CA SER A 124 34.98 15.47 -29.42
C SER A 124 34.31 14.30 -30.14
N VAL A 125 33.19 14.51 -30.84
CA VAL A 125 32.37 13.45 -31.46
C VAL A 125 32.90 13.08 -32.85
N PRO A 126 33.28 11.80 -33.11
CA PRO A 126 33.66 11.38 -34.46
C PRO A 126 32.45 11.25 -35.40
N THR A 127 31.31 10.76 -34.88
CA THR A 127 30.03 10.64 -35.61
C THR A 127 28.87 10.53 -34.61
N ALA A 128 27.82 11.33 -34.76
CA ALA A 128 26.67 11.33 -33.83
C ALA A 128 25.94 9.98 -33.75
N ALA A 129 25.87 9.24 -34.86
CA ALA A 129 25.29 7.89 -34.93
C ALA A 129 25.98 6.84 -34.04
N ASN A 130 27.17 7.14 -33.50
CA ASN A 130 27.86 6.26 -32.55
C ASN A 130 27.53 6.56 -31.09
N ALA A 131 26.64 7.52 -30.79
CA ALA A 131 26.29 7.91 -29.41
C ALA A 131 25.85 6.71 -28.55
N ALA A 132 25.00 5.83 -29.09
CA ALA A 132 24.57 4.59 -28.42
C ALA A 132 25.73 3.64 -28.06
N TYR A 133 26.81 3.62 -28.85
CA TYR A 133 28.00 2.81 -28.58
C TYR A 133 28.82 3.40 -27.43
N TYR A 134 29.05 4.73 -27.42
CA TYR A 134 29.72 5.41 -26.31
C TYR A 134 28.89 5.35 -25.03
N ALA A 135 27.55 5.41 -25.13
CA ALA A 135 26.64 5.28 -24.01
C ALA A 135 26.76 3.91 -23.31
N ARG A 136 26.92 2.82 -24.08
CA ARG A 136 27.22 1.49 -23.51
C ARG A 136 28.54 1.47 -22.73
N ILE A 137 29.59 2.13 -23.23
CA ILE A 137 30.88 2.24 -22.52
C ILE A 137 30.69 2.99 -21.18
N VAL A 138 29.99 4.14 -21.17
CA VAL A 138 29.71 4.88 -19.93
C VAL A 138 28.90 4.03 -18.95
N SER A 139 27.88 3.31 -19.44
CA SER A 139 27.03 2.41 -18.64
C SER A 139 27.84 1.25 -18.01
N GLU A 140 28.76 0.64 -18.75
CA GLU A 140 29.69 -0.37 -18.22
C GLU A 140 30.61 0.20 -17.13
N ARG A 141 31.15 1.41 -17.32
CA ARG A 141 31.96 2.08 -16.29
C ARG A 141 31.12 2.44 -15.05
N ALA A 142 29.87 2.85 -15.23
CA ALA A 142 28.95 3.14 -14.14
C ALA A 142 28.59 1.89 -13.32
N VAL A 143 28.33 0.75 -13.96
CA VAL A 143 28.13 -0.54 -13.27
C VAL A 143 29.38 -0.96 -12.50
N LEU A 144 30.57 -0.85 -13.10
CA LEU A 144 31.83 -1.13 -12.40
C LEU A 144 32.09 -0.18 -11.23
N ARG A 145 31.66 1.09 -11.33
CA ARG A 145 31.73 2.07 -10.24
C ARG A 145 30.77 1.73 -9.10
N ARG A 146 29.50 1.41 -9.41
CA ARG A 146 28.51 0.89 -8.45
C ARG A 146 29.03 -0.36 -7.72
N LEU A 147 29.70 -1.27 -8.43
CA LEU A 147 30.30 -2.47 -7.82
C LEU A 147 31.39 -2.13 -6.77
N VAL A 148 32.22 -1.12 -7.05
CA VAL A 148 33.23 -0.64 -6.09
C VAL A 148 32.56 0.03 -4.89
N GLU A 149 31.54 0.87 -5.10
CA GLU A 149 30.78 1.52 -4.03
C GLU A 149 30.05 0.51 -3.12
N ALA A 150 29.42 -0.50 -3.72
CA ALA A 150 28.80 -1.61 -2.99
C ALA A 150 29.84 -2.40 -2.19
N GLY A 151 30.98 -2.76 -2.79
CA GLY A 151 32.09 -3.40 -2.09
C GLY A 151 32.60 -2.59 -0.89
N THR A 152 32.78 -1.27 -1.06
CA THR A 152 33.15 -0.37 0.04
C THR A 152 32.08 -0.31 1.12
N ARG A 153 30.79 -0.29 0.77
CA ARG A 153 29.67 -0.31 1.73
C ARG A 153 29.63 -1.62 2.52
N ILE A 154 29.86 -2.76 1.88
CA ILE A 154 29.92 -4.08 2.54
C ILE A 154 31.09 -4.16 3.52
N VAL A 155 32.27 -3.63 3.14
CA VAL A 155 33.42 -3.52 4.04
C VAL A 155 33.12 -2.61 5.24
N GLN A 156 32.45 -1.48 5.02
CA GLN A 156 32.02 -0.58 6.11
C GLN A 156 31.00 -1.25 7.05
N LEU A 157 30.04 -2.01 6.52
CA LEU A 157 29.07 -2.78 7.30
C LEU A 157 29.76 -3.82 8.19
N GLY A 158 30.75 -4.56 7.63
CA GLY A 158 31.54 -5.53 8.39
C GLY A 158 32.31 -4.93 9.57
N PHE A 159 32.89 -3.75 9.41
CA PHE A 159 33.58 -3.04 10.50
C PHE A 159 32.62 -2.29 11.45
N GLY A 160 31.40 -1.96 11.03
CA GLY A 160 30.42 -1.20 11.81
C GLY A 160 29.96 -1.90 13.10
N THR A 161 30.05 -3.23 13.14
CA THR A 161 29.75 -4.07 14.31
C THR A 161 30.61 -3.74 15.54
N ALA A 162 31.79 -3.14 15.36
CA ALA A 162 32.66 -2.73 16.47
C ALA A 162 32.19 -1.45 17.21
N ALA A 163 31.18 -0.74 16.68
CA ALA A 163 30.81 0.61 17.12
C ALA A 163 29.52 0.69 17.97
N GLY A 164 29.31 -0.26 18.88
CA GLY A 164 28.37 -0.13 20.02
C GLY A 164 26.87 -0.23 19.71
N GLY A 165 26.47 -0.36 18.45
CA GLY A 165 25.10 -0.70 18.05
C GLY A 165 24.96 -2.19 17.77
N SER A 166 24.17 -2.91 18.55
CA SER A 166 23.84 -4.33 18.32
C SER A 166 22.83 -4.48 17.18
N ARG A 167 23.29 -4.33 15.93
CA ARG A 167 22.61 -4.90 14.76
C ARG A 167 22.86 -6.40 14.73
N ASP A 168 21.90 -7.18 14.24
CA ASP A 168 22.13 -8.61 14.10
C ASP A 168 23.14 -8.89 12.97
N VAL A 169 23.74 -10.08 12.99
CA VAL A 169 24.61 -10.53 11.89
C VAL A 169 23.77 -10.71 10.63
N ASP A 170 22.52 -11.15 10.77
CA ASP A 170 21.59 -11.32 9.66
C ASP A 170 21.17 -9.97 9.04
N ASP A 171 20.92 -8.91 9.84
CA ASP A 171 20.71 -7.54 9.32
C ASP A 171 21.89 -7.08 8.42
N VAL A 172 23.11 -7.37 8.86
CA VAL A 172 24.35 -6.99 8.16
C VAL A 172 24.53 -7.80 6.88
N VAL A 173 24.15 -9.08 6.89
CA VAL A 173 24.17 -9.96 5.71
C VAL A 173 23.10 -9.54 4.69
N ASP A 174 21.90 -9.18 5.11
CA ASP A 174 20.83 -8.73 4.20
C ASP A 174 21.13 -7.36 3.58
N LEU A 175 21.65 -6.40 4.37
CA LEU A 175 22.15 -5.12 3.84
C LEU A 175 23.31 -5.31 2.86
N ALA A 176 24.16 -6.33 3.06
CA ALA A 176 25.21 -6.68 2.11
C ALA A 176 24.67 -7.33 0.83
N GLN A 177 23.69 -8.24 0.94
CA GLN A 177 23.01 -8.84 -0.21
C GLN A 177 22.29 -7.77 -1.06
N GLN A 178 21.56 -6.85 -0.42
CA GLN A 178 20.91 -5.73 -1.10
C GLN A 178 21.95 -4.85 -1.82
N ALA A 179 23.06 -4.50 -1.16
CA ALA A 179 24.11 -3.69 -1.78
C ALA A 179 24.74 -4.34 -3.01
N VAL A 180 24.85 -5.68 -3.09
CA VAL A 180 25.26 -6.39 -4.32
C VAL A 180 24.14 -6.38 -5.36
N TYR A 181 22.88 -6.58 -4.96
CA TYR A 181 21.74 -6.65 -5.87
C TYR A 181 21.52 -5.33 -6.64
N ASP A 182 21.64 -4.19 -5.95
CA ASP A 182 21.54 -2.83 -6.54
C ASP A 182 22.55 -2.59 -7.69
N VAL A 183 23.64 -3.36 -7.76
CA VAL A 183 24.64 -3.29 -8.85
C VAL A 183 24.21 -4.11 -10.07
N THR A 184 23.51 -5.22 -9.85
CA THR A 184 23.09 -6.16 -10.90
C THR A 184 21.83 -5.74 -11.65
N GLU A 185 21.16 -4.69 -11.21
CA GLU A 185 19.86 -4.26 -11.73
C GLU A 185 19.96 -3.53 -13.09
N ARG A 186 20.24 -4.29 -14.16
CA ARG A 186 19.78 -3.91 -15.51
C ARG A 186 18.25 -3.99 -15.52
N ARG A 187 17.57 -2.89 -15.16
CA ARG A 187 16.14 -2.75 -15.40
C ARG A 187 15.89 -2.78 -16.91
N VAL A 188 15.28 -3.85 -17.39
CA VAL A 188 14.41 -3.78 -18.56
C VAL A 188 13.29 -2.82 -18.17
N SER A 189 13.06 -1.79 -18.98
CA SER A 189 11.91 -0.92 -18.82
C SER A 189 10.64 -1.70 -19.18
N GLU A 190 9.53 -1.49 -18.45
CA GLU A 190 8.22 -2.03 -18.87
C GLU A 190 7.69 -1.17 -20.04
N ASP A 191 8.34 -1.28 -21.19
CA ASP A 191 7.99 -0.53 -22.39
C ASP A 191 6.71 -1.09 -23.03
N PHE A 192 5.92 -0.21 -23.63
CA PHE A 192 4.64 -0.58 -24.24
C PHE A 192 4.85 -1.43 -25.49
N ALA A 193 4.69 -2.75 -25.36
CA ALA A 193 4.70 -3.67 -26.50
C ALA A 193 3.59 -3.31 -27.51
N VAL A 194 3.95 -3.23 -28.79
CA VAL A 194 2.98 -2.99 -29.87
C VAL A 194 2.14 -4.25 -30.07
N LEU A 195 0.80 -4.10 -30.06
CA LEU A 195 -0.13 -5.22 -30.15
C LEU A 195 0.15 -6.15 -31.35
N ALA A 196 0.54 -5.59 -32.50
CA ALA A 196 0.87 -6.35 -33.70
C ALA A 196 1.99 -7.38 -33.47
N ASP A 197 3.01 -7.03 -32.68
CA ASP A 197 4.17 -7.88 -32.40
C ASP A 197 3.84 -8.99 -31.39
N MET A 198 2.80 -8.79 -30.57
CA MET A 198 2.29 -9.79 -29.63
C MET A 198 1.30 -10.76 -30.28
N LEU A 199 0.56 -10.33 -31.31
CA LEU A 199 -0.49 -11.14 -31.94
C LEU A 199 0.04 -12.45 -32.56
N GLN A 200 1.25 -12.46 -33.14
CA GLN A 200 1.82 -13.69 -33.70
C GLN A 200 2.22 -14.68 -32.59
N PRO A 201 3.06 -14.33 -31.60
CA PRO A 201 3.35 -15.19 -30.46
C PRO A 201 2.10 -15.74 -29.74
N THR A 202 1.06 -14.92 -29.55
CA THR A 202 -0.21 -15.38 -28.94
C THR A 202 -0.97 -16.36 -29.84
N LEU A 203 -0.95 -16.19 -31.16
CA LEU A 203 -1.55 -17.16 -32.09
C LEU A 203 -0.74 -18.46 -32.15
N ASP A 204 0.60 -18.39 -32.15
CA ASP A 204 1.48 -19.55 -32.08
C ASP A 204 1.25 -20.36 -30.79
N GLU A 205 1.05 -19.68 -29.66
CA GLU A 205 0.70 -20.30 -28.37
C GLU A 205 -0.69 -20.97 -28.42
N ILE A 206 -1.71 -20.30 -28.98
CA ILE A 206 -3.05 -20.86 -29.17
C ILE A 206 -3.03 -22.09 -30.10
N GLU A 207 -2.26 -22.05 -31.19
CA GLU A 207 -2.11 -23.19 -32.10
C GLU A 207 -1.34 -24.35 -31.44
N ALA A 208 -0.32 -24.07 -30.64
CA ALA A 208 0.39 -25.11 -29.87
C ALA A 208 -0.54 -25.84 -28.88
N VAL A 209 -1.44 -25.09 -28.21
CA VAL A 209 -2.48 -25.66 -27.34
C VAL A 209 -3.53 -26.45 -28.15
N GLY A 210 -3.99 -25.90 -29.27
CA GLY A 210 -4.96 -26.56 -30.15
C GLY A 210 -4.44 -27.85 -30.80
N ALA A 211 -3.14 -27.92 -31.11
CA ALA A 211 -2.50 -29.09 -31.70
C ALA A 211 -2.29 -30.25 -30.69
N GLN A 212 -2.21 -29.96 -29.39
CA GLN A 212 -1.97 -30.95 -28.34
C GLN A 212 -3.26 -31.34 -27.61
N SER A 213 -4.17 -32.02 -28.32
CA SER A 213 -5.48 -32.44 -27.79
C SER A 213 -5.36 -33.32 -26.53
N GLY A 214 -5.47 -32.71 -25.35
CA GLY A 214 -5.41 -33.36 -24.05
C GLY A 214 -4.22 -33.00 -23.16
N VAL A 215 -3.30 -32.11 -23.59
CA VAL A 215 -2.23 -31.58 -22.73
C VAL A 215 -2.69 -30.29 -22.06
N MET A 216 -2.64 -30.24 -20.73
CA MET A 216 -2.96 -29.02 -19.96
C MET A 216 -1.86 -27.98 -20.12
N THR A 217 -2.25 -26.70 -20.16
CA THR A 217 -1.30 -25.57 -20.17
C THR A 217 -0.77 -25.22 -18.78
N GLY A 218 -1.59 -25.35 -17.75
CA GLY A 218 -1.20 -25.08 -16.37
C GLY A 218 -0.57 -26.28 -15.67
N VAL A 219 0.00 -26.05 -14.49
CA VAL A 219 0.45 -27.11 -13.57
C VAL A 219 -0.75 -27.95 -13.14
N PRO A 220 -0.74 -29.29 -13.35
CA PRO A 220 -1.91 -30.13 -13.07
C PRO A 220 -2.11 -30.34 -11.57
N THR A 221 -3.29 -30.00 -11.07
CA THR A 221 -3.69 -30.19 -9.67
C THR A 221 -3.83 -31.67 -9.30
N GLY A 222 -4.15 -32.53 -10.26
CA GLY A 222 -4.33 -33.97 -10.05
C GLY A 222 -5.77 -34.37 -9.73
N PHE A 223 -6.72 -33.48 -9.98
CA PHE A 223 -8.15 -33.69 -9.81
C PHE A 223 -8.84 -33.38 -11.14
N THR A 224 -9.37 -34.40 -11.82
CA THR A 224 -9.76 -34.35 -13.23
C THR A 224 -10.79 -33.25 -13.54
N ASP A 225 -11.73 -33.02 -12.63
CA ASP A 225 -12.77 -32.01 -12.79
C ASP A 225 -12.29 -30.59 -12.42
N LEU A 226 -11.36 -30.46 -11.47
CA LEU A 226 -10.73 -29.17 -11.13
C LEU A 226 -9.75 -28.73 -12.23
N ASP A 227 -8.98 -29.66 -12.76
CA ASP A 227 -8.08 -29.43 -13.89
C ASP A 227 -8.87 -29.07 -15.16
N ARG A 228 -10.06 -29.64 -15.37
CA ARG A 228 -10.98 -29.21 -16.44
C ARG A 228 -11.55 -27.80 -16.22
N LEU A 229 -11.80 -27.41 -14.96
CA LEU A 229 -12.38 -26.13 -14.59
C LEU A 229 -11.36 -24.97 -14.63
N LEU A 230 -10.09 -25.25 -14.30
CA LEU A 230 -9.01 -24.27 -14.24
C LEU A 230 -8.06 -24.28 -15.46
N ASN A 231 -8.02 -25.38 -16.22
CA ASN A 231 -6.99 -25.70 -17.22
C ASN A 231 -5.56 -25.86 -16.63
N GLY A 232 -5.51 -26.35 -15.38
CA GLY A 232 -4.33 -26.35 -14.52
C GLY A 232 -4.08 -25.00 -13.84
N LEU A 233 -2.99 -24.88 -13.09
CA LEU A 233 -2.58 -23.62 -12.43
C LEU A 233 -1.57 -22.86 -13.31
N HIS A 234 -1.88 -21.62 -13.70
CA HIS A 234 -1.07 -20.88 -14.67
C HIS A 234 0.04 -20.02 -14.01
N ALA A 235 1.13 -19.78 -14.75
CA ALA A 235 2.19 -18.87 -14.36
C ALA A 235 1.65 -17.46 -14.03
N GLY A 236 2.27 -16.77 -13.07
CA GLY A 236 1.84 -15.42 -12.68
C GLY A 236 0.59 -15.35 -11.81
N GLN A 237 -0.08 -16.48 -11.49
CA GLN A 237 -1.29 -16.50 -10.67
C GLN A 237 -1.01 -16.63 -9.17
N LEU A 238 -1.80 -15.94 -8.35
CA LEU A 238 -1.96 -16.16 -6.92
C LEU A 238 -3.26 -16.94 -6.70
N ILE A 239 -3.14 -18.14 -6.14
CA ILE A 239 -4.25 -19.05 -5.83
C ILE A 239 -4.40 -19.14 -4.31
N ILE A 240 -5.55 -18.72 -3.76
CA ILE A 240 -5.81 -18.86 -2.33
C ILE A 240 -6.58 -20.15 -2.07
N VAL A 241 -6.02 -21.04 -1.24
CA VAL A 241 -6.70 -22.25 -0.74
C VAL A 241 -7.11 -22.01 0.71
N ALA A 242 -8.42 -22.01 0.98
CA ALA A 242 -8.93 -21.60 2.29
C ALA A 242 -9.98 -22.55 2.89
N GLY A 243 -10.02 -22.58 4.22
CA GLY A 243 -10.90 -23.46 4.99
C GLY A 243 -10.79 -23.24 6.50
N ARG A 244 -11.75 -23.78 7.26
CA ARG A 244 -11.71 -23.86 8.73
C ARG A 244 -10.56 -24.79 9.21
N PRO A 245 -10.14 -24.72 10.49
CA PRO A 245 -9.16 -25.66 11.06
C PRO A 245 -9.59 -27.12 10.87
N GLY A 246 -8.70 -27.99 10.41
CA GLY A 246 -8.99 -29.42 10.26
C GLY A 246 -9.75 -29.85 8.99
N LEU A 247 -10.23 -28.93 8.15
CA LEU A 247 -10.89 -29.30 6.87
C LEU A 247 -9.93 -29.93 5.83
N GLY A 248 -8.62 -29.74 5.98
CA GLY A 248 -7.60 -30.32 5.08
C GLY A 248 -6.90 -29.32 4.14
N LYS A 249 -6.88 -28.02 4.45
CA LYS A 249 -6.21 -26.97 3.64
C LYS A 249 -4.80 -27.36 3.15
N SER A 250 -3.92 -27.67 4.12
CA SER A 250 -2.54 -28.11 3.89
C SER A 250 -2.52 -29.41 3.09
N THR A 251 -3.46 -30.33 3.34
CA THR A 251 -3.59 -31.59 2.60
C THR A 251 -3.88 -31.36 1.12
N ALA A 252 -4.89 -30.54 0.77
CA ALA A 252 -5.18 -30.21 -0.63
C ALA A 252 -4.00 -29.51 -1.32
N SER A 253 -3.32 -28.61 -0.61
CA SER A 253 -2.17 -27.88 -1.14
C SER A 253 -0.94 -28.80 -1.33
N MET A 254 -0.76 -29.79 -0.45
CA MET A 254 0.22 -30.87 -0.62
C MET A 254 -0.19 -31.88 -1.70
N ASP A 255 -1.49 -32.14 -1.91
CA ASP A 255 -1.97 -32.97 -3.03
C ASP A 255 -1.60 -32.33 -4.37
N PHE A 256 -1.83 -31.03 -4.53
CA PHE A 256 -1.43 -30.28 -5.73
C PHE A 256 0.09 -30.33 -5.96
N ALA A 257 0.90 -30.04 -4.93
CA ALA A 257 2.36 -30.11 -5.03
C ALA A 257 2.90 -31.54 -5.26
N ARG A 258 2.26 -32.56 -4.68
CA ARG A 258 2.61 -33.96 -4.91
C ARG A 258 2.28 -34.40 -6.33
N ASN A 259 1.13 -33.99 -6.87
CA ASN A 259 0.76 -34.32 -8.24
C ASN A 259 1.70 -33.65 -9.26
N ALA A 260 1.98 -32.35 -9.07
CA ALA A 260 2.94 -31.61 -9.88
C ALA A 260 4.33 -32.25 -9.86
N ALA A 261 4.91 -32.50 -8.68
CA ALA A 261 6.26 -33.04 -8.57
C ALA A 261 6.37 -34.53 -8.92
N ILE A 262 5.53 -35.41 -8.36
CA ILE A 262 5.68 -36.87 -8.53
C ILE A 262 5.12 -37.34 -9.88
N ARG A 263 3.94 -36.84 -10.30
CA ARG A 263 3.26 -37.37 -11.51
C ARG A 263 3.57 -36.60 -12.78
N ALA A 264 3.70 -35.27 -12.69
CA ALA A 264 4.03 -34.43 -13.84
C ALA A 264 5.53 -34.10 -13.97
N ASN A 265 6.35 -34.51 -12.99
CA ASN A 265 7.78 -34.19 -12.90
C ASN A 265 8.08 -32.67 -12.98
N GLN A 266 7.18 -31.85 -12.42
CA GLN A 266 7.27 -30.39 -12.42
C GLN A 266 7.77 -29.89 -11.06
N ALA A 267 8.92 -29.18 -11.07
CA ALA A 267 9.58 -28.73 -9.86
C ALA A 267 8.68 -27.86 -8.99
N SER A 268 8.52 -28.26 -7.72
CA SER A 268 7.56 -27.68 -6.78
C SER A 268 8.21 -27.36 -5.45
N ALA A 269 7.84 -26.25 -4.81
CA ALA A 269 8.38 -25.82 -3.52
C ALA A 269 7.26 -25.61 -2.48
N ILE A 270 7.44 -26.16 -1.28
CA ILE A 270 6.54 -25.96 -0.13
C ILE A 270 7.29 -25.18 0.95
N PHE A 271 6.82 -23.98 1.26
CA PHE A 271 7.24 -23.20 2.42
C PHE A 271 6.19 -23.37 3.51
N SER A 272 6.51 -24.10 4.57
CA SER A 272 5.60 -24.31 5.70
C SER A 272 6.06 -23.57 6.95
N LEU A 273 5.11 -22.89 7.58
CA LEU A 273 5.30 -22.08 8.79
C LEU A 273 4.64 -22.72 10.02
N GLU A 274 3.78 -23.73 9.81
CA GLU A 274 3.10 -24.49 10.87
C GLU A 274 3.63 -25.93 11.01
N MET A 275 4.01 -26.60 9.92
CA MET A 275 4.39 -28.01 9.92
C MET A 275 5.88 -28.23 9.60
N SER A 276 6.53 -29.13 10.34
CA SER A 276 7.92 -29.51 10.07
C SER A 276 8.06 -30.34 8.78
N LYS A 277 9.26 -30.32 8.18
CA LYS A 277 9.69 -31.18 7.06
C LYS A 277 9.35 -32.65 7.30
N VAL A 278 9.56 -33.13 8.53
CA VAL A 278 9.27 -34.52 8.93
C VAL A 278 7.78 -34.81 8.85
N GLU A 279 6.92 -33.90 9.30
CA GLU A 279 5.46 -34.09 9.22
C GLU A 279 4.96 -34.05 7.76
N ILE A 280 5.51 -33.16 6.94
CA ILE A 280 5.19 -33.07 5.51
C ILE A 280 5.57 -34.37 4.81
N VAL A 281 6.79 -34.87 5.01
CA VAL A 281 7.26 -36.15 4.44
C VAL A 281 6.41 -37.34 4.92
N MET A 282 6.06 -37.40 6.21
CA MET A 282 5.15 -38.45 6.72
C MET A 282 3.78 -38.43 6.03
N ARG A 283 3.23 -37.24 5.75
CA ARG A 283 1.93 -37.09 5.06
C ARG A 283 2.03 -37.45 3.57
N LEU A 284 3.11 -37.07 2.88
CA LEU A 284 3.39 -37.47 1.49
C LEU A 284 3.52 -38.99 1.35
N LEU A 285 4.27 -39.63 2.26
CA LEU A 285 4.39 -41.09 2.33
C LEU A 285 3.04 -41.76 2.63
N SER A 286 2.26 -41.22 3.56
CA SER A 286 0.90 -41.70 3.88
C SER A 286 -0.02 -41.66 2.66
N ALA A 287 0.06 -40.58 1.89
CA ALA A 287 -0.76 -40.34 0.71
C ALA A 287 -0.43 -41.30 -0.43
N GLU A 288 0.84 -41.44 -0.82
CA GLU A 288 1.20 -42.21 -2.01
C GLU A 288 1.26 -43.72 -1.74
N ALA A 289 1.87 -44.15 -0.63
CA ALA A 289 1.89 -45.56 -0.22
C ALA A 289 0.54 -46.08 0.30
N ARG A 290 -0.43 -45.18 0.52
CA ARG A 290 -1.78 -45.46 1.06
C ARG A 290 -1.76 -46.14 2.43
N VAL A 291 -0.76 -45.80 3.25
CA VAL A 291 -0.61 -46.27 4.63
C VAL A 291 -1.20 -45.20 5.58
N PRO A 292 -2.07 -45.55 6.55
CA PRO A 292 -2.67 -44.56 7.43
C PRO A 292 -1.65 -43.77 8.27
N LEU A 293 -1.82 -42.45 8.34
CA LEU A 293 -0.87 -41.54 9.00
C LEU A 293 -0.64 -41.89 10.48
N HIS A 294 -1.66 -42.43 11.16
CA HIS A 294 -1.54 -42.83 12.56
C HIS A 294 -0.63 -44.06 12.76
N VAL A 295 -0.56 -44.97 11.77
CA VAL A 295 0.34 -46.14 11.80
C VAL A 295 1.78 -45.69 11.55
N LEU A 296 1.98 -44.77 10.61
CA LEU A 296 3.29 -44.13 10.37
C LEU A 296 3.79 -43.36 11.60
N ARG A 297 2.89 -42.71 12.35
CA ARG A 297 3.22 -42.01 13.61
C ARG A 297 3.42 -42.94 14.80
N SER A 298 2.75 -44.09 14.87
CA SER A 298 2.95 -45.07 15.96
C SER A 298 4.14 -45.99 15.73
N GLY A 299 4.65 -46.08 14.49
CA GLY A 299 5.70 -47.01 14.09
C GLY A 299 5.23 -48.47 13.96
N GLN A 300 3.93 -48.74 14.13
CA GLN A 300 3.36 -50.09 14.13
C GLN A 300 3.05 -50.60 12.70
N LEU A 301 4.00 -50.41 11.79
CA LEU A 301 3.89 -50.81 10.39
C LEU A 301 3.93 -52.33 10.23
N SER A 302 3.01 -52.87 9.44
CA SER A 302 3.07 -54.28 9.01
C SER A 302 4.11 -54.48 7.90
N ASP A 303 4.51 -55.74 7.64
CA ASP A 303 5.41 -56.08 6.53
C ASP A 303 4.86 -55.65 5.16
N ASP A 304 3.52 -55.66 5.01
CA ASP A 304 2.82 -55.15 3.82
C ASP A 304 2.89 -53.62 3.72
N ASP A 305 2.78 -52.89 4.84
CA ASP A 305 2.95 -51.42 4.85
C ASP A 305 4.39 -51.01 4.57
N TRP A 306 5.38 -51.72 5.13
CA TRP A 306 6.78 -51.58 4.75
C TRP A 306 6.99 -51.85 3.25
N THR A 307 6.33 -52.87 2.70
CA THR A 307 6.39 -53.19 1.27
C THR A 307 5.77 -52.08 0.39
N LYS A 308 4.67 -51.44 0.81
CA LYS A 308 4.09 -50.27 0.13
C LYS A 308 5.03 -49.07 0.16
N LEU A 309 5.56 -48.74 1.35
CA LEU A 309 6.49 -47.62 1.53
C LEU A 309 7.75 -47.79 0.68
N ALA A 310 8.34 -48.99 0.67
CA ALA A 310 9.54 -49.29 -0.10
C ALA A 310 9.35 -49.12 -1.62
N ARG A 311 8.14 -49.40 -2.14
CA ARG A 311 7.82 -49.19 -3.57
C ARG A 311 7.75 -47.71 -3.92
N CYS A 312 7.01 -46.92 -3.15
CA CYS A 312 6.85 -45.48 -3.42
C CYS A 312 8.09 -44.64 -3.10
N MET A 313 9.03 -45.16 -2.30
CA MET A 313 10.23 -44.41 -1.89
C MET A 313 11.12 -43.97 -3.07
N GLY A 314 11.18 -44.77 -4.15
CA GLY A 314 11.93 -44.40 -5.35
C GLY A 314 11.33 -43.18 -6.05
N GLU A 315 10.05 -43.26 -6.40
CA GLU A 315 9.28 -42.18 -7.05
C GLU A 315 9.31 -40.88 -6.22
N ILE A 316 9.18 -40.98 -4.89
CA ILE A 316 9.26 -39.83 -3.98
C ILE A 316 10.68 -39.24 -3.90
N SER A 317 11.73 -40.07 -4.01
CA SER A 317 13.12 -39.63 -3.91
C SER A 317 13.69 -39.04 -5.21
N GLU A 318 13.10 -39.34 -6.36
CA GLU A 318 13.47 -38.75 -7.66
C GLU A 318 12.65 -37.50 -8.01
N ALA A 319 11.47 -37.32 -7.40
CA ALA A 319 10.60 -36.19 -7.67
C ALA A 319 11.20 -34.83 -7.24
N PRO A 320 11.09 -33.77 -8.06
CA PRO A 320 11.66 -32.43 -7.78
C PRO A 320 10.80 -31.62 -6.78
N LEU A 321 10.57 -32.17 -5.59
CA LEU A 321 9.79 -31.55 -4.51
C LEU A 321 10.69 -30.99 -3.40
N PHE A 322 10.74 -29.67 -3.29
CA PHE A 322 11.53 -28.96 -2.28
C PHE A 322 10.65 -28.54 -1.10
N VAL A 323 11.13 -28.72 0.14
CA VAL A 323 10.39 -28.35 1.35
C VAL A 323 11.27 -27.49 2.26
N ASP A 324 10.72 -26.36 2.71
CA ASP A 324 11.30 -25.54 3.77
C ASP A 324 10.30 -25.41 4.94
N ASP A 325 10.82 -25.51 6.17
CA ASP A 325 10.10 -25.40 7.44
C ASP A 325 10.75 -24.35 8.38
N THR A 326 11.49 -23.41 7.80
CA THR A 326 12.02 -22.25 8.52
C THR A 326 10.86 -21.46 9.14
N PRO A 327 10.78 -21.30 10.48
CA PRO A 327 9.67 -20.59 11.11
C PRO A 327 9.74 -19.08 10.84
N SER A 328 8.58 -18.43 10.81
CA SER A 328 8.43 -16.96 10.69
C SER A 328 9.11 -16.30 9.48
N MET A 329 9.37 -17.03 8.39
CA MET A 329 10.00 -16.49 7.18
C MET A 329 9.33 -15.20 6.69
N ASN A 330 10.14 -14.21 6.32
CA ASN A 330 9.67 -13.03 5.63
C ASN A 330 9.54 -13.26 4.10
N LEU A 331 8.77 -12.41 3.43
CA LEU A 331 8.51 -12.54 1.98
C LEU A 331 9.78 -12.43 1.12
N MET A 332 10.79 -11.66 1.54
CA MET A 332 12.05 -11.52 0.79
C MET A 332 12.88 -12.80 0.82
N GLU A 333 12.86 -13.55 1.94
CA GLU A 333 13.49 -14.87 2.02
C GLU A 333 12.79 -15.89 1.11
N ILE A 334 11.44 -15.94 1.14
CA ILE A 334 10.66 -16.82 0.25
C ILE A 334 11.02 -16.51 -1.21
N ARG A 335 11.04 -15.22 -1.57
CA ARG A 335 11.45 -14.75 -2.90
C ARG A 335 12.88 -15.16 -3.25
N ALA A 336 13.85 -14.97 -2.37
CA ALA A 336 15.25 -15.33 -2.61
C ALA A 336 15.45 -16.84 -2.79
N LYS A 337 14.76 -17.66 -1.98
CA LYS A 337 14.77 -19.13 -2.10
C LYS A 337 14.05 -19.58 -3.39
N ALA A 338 12.89 -19.00 -3.70
CA ALA A 338 12.13 -19.28 -4.93
C ALA A 338 12.90 -18.95 -6.21
N ARG A 339 13.48 -17.74 -6.32
CA ARG A 339 14.37 -17.36 -7.44
C ARG A 339 15.53 -18.35 -7.61
N ARG A 340 16.17 -18.77 -6.51
CA ARG A 340 17.28 -19.73 -6.53
C ARG A 340 16.86 -21.13 -7.00
N LEU A 341 15.66 -21.57 -6.67
CA LEU A 341 15.08 -22.83 -7.18
C LEU A 341 14.70 -22.71 -8.66
N LYS A 342 14.08 -21.59 -9.08
CA LYS A 342 13.74 -21.31 -10.48
C LYS A 342 14.97 -21.40 -11.39
N GLN A 343 16.07 -20.77 -11.00
CA GLN A 343 17.34 -20.79 -11.74
C GLN A 343 18.03 -22.17 -11.82
N ARG A 344 17.74 -23.11 -10.90
CA ARG A 344 18.43 -24.40 -10.81
C ARG A 344 17.61 -25.60 -11.30
N HIS A 345 16.28 -25.50 -11.17
CA HIS A 345 15.35 -26.61 -11.35
C HIS A 345 14.08 -26.23 -12.13
N ASP A 346 14.01 -25.02 -12.71
CA ASP A 346 12.83 -24.48 -13.41
C ASP A 346 11.52 -24.68 -12.64
N LEU A 347 11.51 -24.16 -11.41
CA LEU A 347 10.37 -24.13 -10.50
C LEU A 347 9.07 -23.75 -11.21
N LYS A 348 8.07 -24.64 -11.12
CA LYS A 348 6.75 -24.50 -11.72
C LYS A 348 5.66 -24.20 -10.69
N LEU A 349 5.82 -24.60 -9.42
CA LEU A 349 4.78 -24.39 -8.40
C LEU A 349 5.39 -23.97 -7.06
N ILE A 350 4.73 -23.01 -6.39
CA ILE A 350 5.04 -22.62 -5.01
C ILE A 350 3.79 -22.84 -4.14
N VAL A 351 3.98 -23.37 -2.93
CA VAL A 351 2.98 -23.44 -1.86
C VAL A 351 3.52 -22.70 -0.64
N VAL A 352 2.70 -21.85 -0.01
CA VAL A 352 3.00 -21.16 1.25
C VAL A 352 1.90 -21.46 2.27
N ASP A 353 2.25 -22.16 3.37
CA ASP A 353 1.29 -22.68 4.36
C ASP A 353 1.67 -22.27 5.80
N TYR A 354 1.02 -21.28 6.45
CA TYR A 354 -0.12 -20.46 6.01
C TYR A 354 0.16 -18.95 6.14
N LEU A 355 -0.52 -18.15 5.31
CA LEU A 355 -0.31 -16.70 5.15
C LEU A 355 -0.21 -15.94 6.48
N GLN A 356 -1.12 -16.22 7.41
CA GLN A 356 -1.23 -15.49 8.67
C GLN A 356 -0.09 -15.75 9.69
N LEU A 357 0.97 -16.52 9.33
CA LEU A 357 2.22 -16.65 10.09
C LEU A 357 3.43 -15.95 9.45
N MET A 358 3.33 -15.46 8.21
CA MET A 358 4.39 -14.63 7.64
C MET A 358 4.48 -13.31 8.39
N THR A 359 5.71 -12.82 8.63
CA THR A 359 5.94 -11.55 9.34
C THR A 359 6.41 -10.47 8.36
N SER A 360 5.83 -9.28 8.43
CA SER A 360 6.31 -8.10 7.69
C SER A 360 7.52 -7.46 8.40
N PRO A 361 8.61 -7.13 7.67
CA PRO A 361 9.73 -6.37 8.24
C PRO A 361 9.38 -4.90 8.52
N LYS A 362 8.23 -4.40 8.03
CA LYS A 362 7.65 -3.14 8.49
C LYS A 362 6.67 -3.43 9.63
N ARG A 363 6.78 -2.69 10.74
CA ARG A 363 5.71 -2.58 11.75
C ARG A 363 4.44 -2.03 11.11
N THR A 364 3.54 -2.91 10.70
CA THR A 364 2.16 -2.61 10.33
C THR A 364 1.26 -2.75 11.55
N GLU A 365 0.47 -1.72 11.87
CA GLU A 365 -0.30 -1.70 13.12
C GLU A 365 -1.54 -2.60 13.12
N SER A 366 -2.06 -2.98 11.95
CA SER A 366 -3.17 -3.93 11.81
C SER A 366 -2.75 -5.16 11.02
N ARG A 367 -3.08 -6.35 11.55
CA ARG A 367 -2.88 -7.64 10.89
C ARG A 367 -3.62 -7.73 9.56
N GLN A 368 -4.74 -7.02 9.41
CA GLN A 368 -5.50 -6.97 8.15
C GLN A 368 -4.68 -6.30 7.04
N GLN A 369 -3.90 -5.26 7.38
CA GLN A 369 -2.99 -4.58 6.46
C GLN A 369 -1.76 -5.45 6.18
N GLU A 370 -1.20 -6.12 7.19
CA GLU A 370 -0.11 -7.08 7.01
C GLU A 370 -0.49 -8.20 6.01
N VAL A 371 -1.66 -8.82 6.17
CA VAL A 371 -2.16 -9.86 5.26
C VAL A 371 -2.44 -9.31 3.85
N ALA A 372 -2.87 -8.04 3.70
CA ALA A 372 -3.03 -7.41 2.40
C ALA A 372 -1.69 -7.14 1.70
N ASP A 373 -0.69 -6.62 2.43
CA ASP A 373 0.67 -6.40 1.90
C ASP A 373 1.36 -7.73 1.54
N LEU A 374 1.14 -8.79 2.32
CA LEU A 374 1.59 -10.16 2.02
C LEU A 374 0.89 -10.73 0.76
N SER A 375 -0.43 -10.58 0.65
CA SER A 375 -1.23 -10.99 -0.53
C SER A 375 -0.70 -10.33 -1.81
N ARG A 376 -0.61 -9.01 -1.82
CA ARG A 376 -0.05 -8.19 -2.90
C ARG A 376 1.40 -8.60 -3.22
N GLY A 377 2.22 -8.81 -2.19
CA GLY A 377 3.60 -9.24 -2.34
C GLY A 377 3.77 -10.64 -2.95
N LEU A 378 2.90 -11.59 -2.62
CA LEU A 378 2.89 -12.93 -3.22
C LEU A 378 2.34 -12.93 -4.66
N LYS A 379 1.40 -12.04 -4.98
CA LYS A 379 0.97 -11.82 -6.38
C LYS A 379 2.11 -11.23 -7.24
N LEU A 380 2.92 -10.34 -6.67
CA LEU A 380 4.14 -9.87 -7.34
C LEU A 380 5.18 -10.99 -7.49
N LEU A 381 5.40 -11.82 -6.46
CA LEU A 381 6.28 -13.00 -6.53
C LEU A 381 5.85 -13.98 -7.63
N ALA A 382 4.55 -14.26 -7.76
CA ALA A 382 4.02 -15.18 -8.77
C ALA A 382 4.36 -14.72 -10.20
N LYS A 383 4.22 -13.41 -10.46
CA LYS A 383 4.64 -12.80 -11.74
C LYS A 383 6.16 -12.87 -11.92
N GLU A 384 6.91 -12.44 -10.90
CA GLU A 384 8.37 -12.30 -10.92
C GLU A 384 9.12 -13.62 -11.13
N VAL A 385 8.57 -14.73 -10.65
CA VAL A 385 9.15 -16.09 -10.75
C VAL A 385 8.46 -16.92 -11.84
N GLU A 386 7.48 -16.37 -12.55
CA GLU A 386 6.71 -17.01 -13.63
C GLU A 386 6.14 -18.38 -13.21
N CYS A 387 5.49 -18.42 -12.05
CA CYS A 387 4.89 -19.64 -11.50
C CYS A 387 3.59 -19.36 -10.74
N PRO A 388 2.60 -20.27 -10.76
CA PRO A 388 1.51 -20.27 -9.78
C PRO A 388 2.04 -20.32 -8.34
N VAL A 389 1.51 -19.42 -7.51
CA VAL A 389 1.74 -19.39 -6.05
C VAL A 389 0.44 -19.75 -5.35
N ILE A 390 0.40 -20.93 -4.73
CA ILE A 390 -0.65 -21.34 -3.81
C ILE A 390 -0.35 -20.73 -2.44
N ALA A 391 -1.32 -19.99 -1.89
CA ALA A 391 -1.26 -19.39 -0.58
C ALA A 391 -2.38 -19.94 0.31
N VAL A 392 -2.02 -20.62 1.40
CA VAL A 392 -3.01 -21.20 2.32
C VAL A 392 -3.50 -20.15 3.30
N SER A 393 -4.83 -20.05 3.48
CA SER A 393 -5.46 -19.09 4.37
C SER A 393 -6.52 -19.73 5.27
N GLN A 394 -6.61 -19.28 6.53
CA GLN A 394 -7.68 -19.72 7.42
C GLN A 394 -8.97 -18.89 7.26
N LEU A 395 -10.13 -19.56 7.19
CA LEU A 395 -11.44 -18.88 7.23
C LEU A 395 -11.85 -18.48 8.65
N ASN A 396 -12.57 -17.36 8.74
CA ASN A 396 -13.25 -16.92 9.96
C ASN A 396 -14.36 -17.89 10.39
N ARG A 397 -14.89 -17.71 11.61
CA ARG A 397 -15.95 -18.57 12.18
C ARG A 397 -17.36 -18.31 11.60
N GLY A 398 -17.51 -17.37 10.66
CA GLY A 398 -18.79 -16.99 10.04
C GLY A 398 -19.63 -18.16 9.51
N PRO A 399 -19.06 -19.14 8.77
CA PRO A 399 -19.82 -20.30 8.27
C PRO A 399 -20.48 -21.14 9.37
N GLU A 400 -19.84 -21.26 10.54
CA GLU A 400 -20.35 -22.06 11.67
C GLU A 400 -21.62 -21.45 12.30
N GLN A 401 -21.88 -20.17 12.04
CA GLN A 401 -23.01 -19.40 12.60
C GLN A 401 -24.20 -19.30 11.63
N ARG A 402 -24.01 -19.66 10.36
CA ARG A 402 -25.07 -19.67 9.34
C ARG A 402 -25.85 -20.99 9.36
N THR A 403 -27.09 -20.94 8.88
CA THR A 403 -27.89 -22.14 8.60
C THR A 403 -27.27 -22.98 7.48
N ASP A 404 -26.79 -22.32 6.42
CA ASP A 404 -25.89 -22.93 5.43
C ASP A 404 -24.43 -22.69 5.84
N LYS A 405 -23.75 -23.78 6.19
CA LYS A 405 -22.37 -23.80 6.67
C LYS A 405 -21.34 -23.81 5.53
N ARG A 406 -21.77 -23.80 4.26
CA ARG A 406 -20.87 -23.67 3.10
C ARG A 406 -20.09 -22.34 3.18
N PRO A 407 -18.77 -22.34 2.95
CA PRO A 407 -17.95 -21.14 2.99
C PRO A 407 -18.19 -20.25 1.77
N GLN A 408 -18.02 -18.94 1.95
CA GLN A 408 -18.21 -17.91 0.94
C GLN A 408 -16.99 -16.97 0.92
N LEU A 409 -16.83 -16.17 -0.13
CA LEU A 409 -15.77 -15.15 -0.21
C LEU A 409 -15.81 -14.16 0.97
N SER A 410 -16.97 -13.96 1.59
CA SER A 410 -17.16 -13.15 2.81
C SER A 410 -16.46 -13.67 4.07
N ASP A 411 -15.96 -14.92 4.04
CA ASP A 411 -15.45 -15.65 5.20
C ASP A 411 -13.92 -15.78 5.18
N LEU A 412 -13.31 -15.56 4.02
CA LEU A 412 -11.88 -15.24 3.85
C LEU A 412 -11.53 -13.86 4.41
N ARG A 413 -12.54 -12.99 4.56
CA ARG A 413 -12.37 -11.58 4.90
C ARG A 413 -12.31 -11.40 6.41
N GLU A 414 -11.13 -11.03 6.89
CA GLU A 414 -10.97 -10.41 8.22
C GLU A 414 -11.42 -8.93 8.21
N SER A 415 -11.60 -8.31 7.03
CA SER A 415 -12.20 -6.98 6.88
C SER A 415 -13.69 -6.98 7.30
N GLY A 416 -14.13 -5.93 7.98
CA GLY A 416 -15.53 -5.74 8.34
C GLY A 416 -16.40 -5.17 7.23
N CYS A 417 -17.70 -5.14 7.48
CA CYS A 417 -18.74 -4.82 6.50
C CYS A 417 -19.52 -3.56 6.89
N LEU A 418 -20.24 -2.98 5.93
CA LEU A 418 -21.00 -1.73 6.04
C LEU A 418 -22.52 -2.01 5.91
N THR A 419 -23.39 -1.09 6.35
CA THR A 419 -24.85 -1.24 6.13
C THR A 419 -25.31 -0.74 4.77
N ALA A 420 -26.48 -1.19 4.32
CA ALA A 420 -27.12 -0.73 3.07
C ALA A 420 -27.22 0.79 2.95
N ASP A 421 -27.48 1.48 4.07
CA ASP A 421 -27.66 2.94 4.15
C ASP A 421 -26.37 3.76 3.96
N THR A 422 -25.22 3.07 3.87
CA THR A 422 -23.90 3.69 3.66
C THR A 422 -23.81 4.23 2.24
N ARG A 423 -23.44 5.53 2.13
CA ARG A 423 -23.43 6.29 0.89
C ARG A 423 -22.00 6.55 0.41
N LEU A 424 -21.75 6.17 -0.83
CA LEU A 424 -20.51 6.36 -1.57
C LEU A 424 -20.59 7.64 -2.39
N ILE A 425 -19.49 8.38 -2.52
CA ILE A 425 -19.41 9.51 -3.46
C ILE A 425 -18.88 8.98 -4.80
N ARG A 426 -19.70 9.06 -5.86
CA ARG A 426 -19.28 8.71 -7.21
C ARG A 426 -18.30 9.74 -7.76
N ALA A 427 -17.20 9.30 -8.37
CA ALA A 427 -16.22 10.20 -8.99
C ALA A 427 -16.73 10.82 -10.31
N ASP A 428 -17.64 10.14 -11.01
CA ASP A 428 -18.23 10.67 -12.25
C ASP A 428 -19.04 11.97 -12.03
N THR A 429 -19.82 12.05 -10.95
CA THR A 429 -20.88 13.07 -10.79
C THR A 429 -20.83 13.79 -9.45
N ASN A 430 -19.98 13.35 -8.50
CA ASN A 430 -20.02 13.74 -7.09
C ASN A 430 -21.37 13.49 -6.38
N ALA A 431 -22.30 12.76 -7.01
CA ALA A 431 -23.54 12.33 -6.37
C ALA A 431 -23.25 11.27 -5.30
N GLU A 432 -24.10 11.19 -4.28
CA GLU A 432 -24.10 10.06 -3.35
C GLU A 432 -25.03 8.96 -3.85
N VAL A 433 -24.59 7.71 -3.71
CA VAL A 433 -25.39 6.50 -3.96
C VAL A 433 -25.17 5.51 -2.81
N THR A 434 -26.23 4.85 -2.35
CA THR A 434 -26.14 3.86 -1.27
C THR A 434 -25.62 2.50 -1.76
N LEU A 435 -24.99 1.72 -0.88
CA LEU A 435 -24.70 0.30 -1.13
C LEU A 435 -25.98 -0.49 -1.47
N GLY A 436 -27.10 -0.15 -0.82
CA GLY A 436 -28.41 -0.78 -1.09
C GLY A 436 -29.00 -0.45 -2.47
N GLU A 437 -28.77 0.76 -3.00
CA GLU A 437 -29.15 1.13 -4.37
C GLU A 437 -28.25 0.44 -5.40
N LEU A 438 -26.92 0.46 -5.24
CA LEU A 438 -26.00 -0.22 -6.15
C LEU A 438 -26.28 -1.72 -6.27
N LEU A 439 -26.58 -2.40 -5.16
CA LEU A 439 -26.96 -3.81 -5.17
C LEU A 439 -28.32 -4.05 -5.87
N ARG A 440 -29.32 -3.20 -5.60
CA ARG A 440 -30.67 -3.33 -6.19
C ARG A 440 -30.64 -3.15 -7.71
N ASP A 441 -29.87 -2.17 -8.17
CA ASP A 441 -29.79 -1.79 -9.57
C ASP A 441 -28.81 -2.69 -10.35
N GLY A 442 -28.16 -3.66 -9.67
CA GLY A 442 -27.17 -4.58 -10.25
C GLY A 442 -25.92 -3.85 -10.77
N ALA A 443 -25.63 -2.66 -10.24
CA ALA A 443 -24.67 -1.74 -10.79
C ALA A 443 -23.24 -2.26 -10.68
N LYS A 444 -22.51 -2.22 -11.80
CA LYS A 444 -21.10 -2.62 -11.89
C LYS A 444 -20.22 -1.46 -12.34
N ASP A 445 -18.93 -1.61 -12.04
CA ASP A 445 -17.84 -0.73 -12.48
C ASP A 445 -18.10 0.76 -12.25
N VAL A 446 -18.61 1.07 -11.06
CA VAL A 446 -18.98 2.42 -10.63
C VAL A 446 -17.73 3.21 -10.24
N PRO A 447 -17.44 4.36 -10.87
CA PRO A 447 -16.31 5.18 -10.47
C PRO A 447 -16.60 5.85 -9.12
N VAL A 448 -15.74 5.61 -8.13
CA VAL A 448 -15.81 6.13 -6.76
C VAL A 448 -14.53 6.88 -6.38
N TRP A 449 -14.61 7.79 -5.41
CA TRP A 449 -13.43 8.42 -4.85
C TRP A 449 -12.72 7.54 -3.83
N ALA A 450 -11.40 7.43 -3.95
CA ALA A 450 -10.49 6.82 -2.99
C ALA A 450 -9.26 7.71 -2.74
N LEU A 451 -8.42 7.31 -1.80
CA LEU A 451 -7.16 7.96 -1.46
C LEU A 451 -5.95 7.15 -1.95
N ASP A 452 -4.96 7.84 -2.53
CA ASP A 452 -3.65 7.26 -2.85
C ASP A 452 -2.76 7.09 -1.61
N ASP A 453 -1.58 6.48 -1.77
CA ASP A 453 -0.58 6.31 -0.69
C ASP A 453 -0.05 7.65 -0.13
N SER A 454 -0.32 8.78 -0.81
CA SER A 454 -0.02 10.14 -0.35
C SER A 454 -1.22 10.84 0.31
N LEU A 455 -2.32 10.13 0.55
CA LEU A 455 -3.58 10.64 1.10
C LEU A 455 -4.20 11.77 0.27
N ARG A 456 -4.10 11.68 -1.06
CA ARG A 456 -4.74 12.57 -2.04
C ARG A 456 -5.85 11.83 -2.79
N TYR A 457 -6.81 12.56 -3.34
CA TYR A 457 -7.89 11.96 -4.12
C TYR A 457 -7.44 11.35 -5.45
N THR A 458 -7.89 10.12 -5.71
CA THR A 458 -7.79 9.44 -6.99
C THR A 458 -9.12 8.71 -7.32
N PRO A 459 -9.60 8.73 -8.58
CA PRO A 459 -10.80 8.00 -8.97
C PRO A 459 -10.48 6.51 -9.19
N HIS A 460 -11.25 5.62 -8.58
CA HIS A 460 -11.11 4.17 -8.73
C HIS A 460 -12.43 3.47 -9.03
N THR A 461 -12.37 2.30 -9.67
CA THR A 461 -13.56 1.56 -10.10
C THR A 461 -14.02 0.59 -9.02
N MET A 462 -15.25 0.76 -8.53
CA MET A 462 -15.97 -0.20 -7.69
C MET A 462 -16.70 -1.20 -8.57
N THR A 463 -16.24 -2.45 -8.63
CA THR A 463 -16.75 -3.43 -9.62
C THR A 463 -18.16 -3.91 -9.30
N HIS A 464 -18.50 -4.08 -8.02
CA HIS A 464 -19.83 -4.46 -7.54
C HIS A 464 -19.95 -4.35 -6.00
N VAL A 465 -21.19 -4.38 -5.53
CA VAL A 465 -21.61 -4.49 -4.13
C VAL A 465 -22.39 -5.80 -3.94
N PHE A 466 -22.27 -6.44 -2.77
CA PHE A 466 -22.92 -7.72 -2.47
C PHE A 466 -23.23 -7.86 -0.96
N PRO A 467 -24.24 -8.70 -0.59
CA PRO A 467 -24.55 -8.97 0.81
C PRO A 467 -23.51 -9.88 1.46
N SER A 468 -23.17 -9.59 2.72
CA SER A 468 -22.18 -10.30 3.55
C SER A 468 -22.82 -10.94 4.81
N GLY A 469 -24.13 -11.17 4.75
CA GLY A 469 -24.94 -11.80 5.80
C GLY A 469 -25.48 -10.82 6.84
N ARG A 470 -25.84 -11.34 8.02
CA ARG A 470 -26.11 -10.55 9.22
C ARG A 470 -24.93 -10.57 10.16
N ARG A 471 -24.59 -9.42 10.73
CA ARG A 471 -23.51 -9.25 11.72
C ARG A 471 -23.88 -8.14 12.74
N PRO A 472 -23.27 -8.12 13.94
CA PRO A 472 -23.40 -6.99 14.87
C PRO A 472 -22.83 -5.71 14.26
N VAL A 473 -23.66 -4.66 14.20
CA VAL A 473 -23.29 -3.34 13.65
C VAL A 473 -23.19 -2.31 14.77
N PHE A 474 -22.25 -1.37 14.61
CA PHE A 474 -22.00 -0.25 15.50
C PHE A 474 -22.05 1.06 14.70
N ARG A 475 -22.70 2.08 15.26
CA ARG A 475 -22.74 3.44 14.74
C ARG A 475 -21.62 4.27 15.35
N MET A 476 -20.71 4.73 14.51
CA MET A 476 -19.69 5.72 14.88
C MET A 476 -20.21 7.12 14.56
N THR A 477 -20.05 8.06 15.51
CA THR A 477 -20.41 9.48 15.33
C THR A 477 -19.19 10.37 15.56
N LEU A 478 -18.93 11.31 14.65
CA LEU A 478 -17.77 12.23 14.71
C LEU A 478 -18.14 13.66 15.14
N VAL A 479 -17.14 14.44 15.55
CA VAL A 479 -17.27 15.83 16.03
C VAL A 479 -17.80 16.79 14.96
N SER A 480 -17.62 16.53 13.66
CA SER A 480 -18.30 17.29 12.59
C SER A 480 -19.79 16.97 12.43
N GLY A 481 -20.27 15.85 12.99
CA GLY A 481 -21.63 15.35 12.85
C GLY A 481 -21.81 14.23 11.81
N LYS A 482 -20.73 13.81 11.13
CA LYS A 482 -20.74 12.61 10.27
C LYS A 482 -20.99 11.35 11.08
N GLN A 483 -21.67 10.38 10.47
CA GLN A 483 -22.01 9.10 11.08
C GLN A 483 -21.87 7.96 10.07
N ILE A 484 -21.40 6.80 10.51
CA ILE A 484 -21.34 5.58 9.68
C ILE A 484 -21.63 4.34 10.53
N ASP A 485 -22.27 3.35 9.90
CA ASP A 485 -22.73 2.13 10.54
C ASP A 485 -21.94 0.94 9.94
N ALA A 486 -21.08 0.31 10.75
CA ALA A 486 -20.18 -0.76 10.30
C ALA A 486 -20.05 -1.87 11.35
N THR A 487 -19.50 -3.03 10.97
CA THR A 487 -19.16 -4.09 11.94
C THR A 487 -17.91 -3.73 12.73
N SER A 488 -17.73 -4.34 13.91
CA SER A 488 -16.58 -4.04 14.80
C SER A 488 -15.21 -4.30 14.17
N ASN A 489 -15.11 -5.19 13.18
CA ASN A 489 -13.87 -5.47 12.45
C ASN A 489 -13.66 -4.58 11.19
N HIS A 490 -14.52 -3.60 10.92
CA HIS A 490 -14.35 -2.72 9.75
C HIS A 490 -13.25 -1.68 10.01
N PRO A 491 -12.19 -1.58 9.17
CA PRO A 491 -11.08 -0.67 9.42
C PRO A 491 -11.38 0.77 8.97
N PHE A 492 -11.00 1.73 9.81
CA PHE A 492 -10.99 3.15 9.51
C PHE A 492 -9.57 3.71 9.64
N LEU A 493 -9.18 4.62 8.76
CA LEU A 493 -7.87 5.23 8.80
C LEU A 493 -7.78 6.20 9.99
N ALA A 494 -7.03 5.83 11.02
CA ALA A 494 -6.65 6.66 12.14
C ALA A 494 -5.25 7.26 11.92
N PHE A 495 -4.78 8.14 12.83
CA PHE A 495 -3.46 8.77 12.73
C PHE A 495 -2.29 7.78 12.66
N ALA A 496 -2.45 6.60 13.24
CA ALA A 496 -1.40 5.61 13.43
C ALA A 496 -1.46 4.51 12.33
N GLY A 497 -2.67 4.13 11.89
CA GLY A 497 -2.89 3.24 10.75
C GLY A 497 -4.38 2.96 10.50
N TRP A 498 -4.68 1.95 9.68
CA TRP A 498 -6.04 1.43 9.52
C TRP A 498 -6.45 0.58 10.73
N MET A 499 -7.32 1.12 11.60
CA MET A 499 -7.72 0.48 12.86
C MET A 499 -9.16 -0.05 12.80
N PRO A 500 -9.45 -1.27 13.29
CA PRO A 500 -10.81 -1.79 13.42
C PRO A 500 -11.72 -0.95 14.33
N LEU A 501 -12.99 -0.80 13.96
CA LEU A 501 -13.98 -0.02 14.73
C LEU A 501 -14.12 -0.45 16.20
N GLY A 502 -13.91 -1.73 16.53
CA GLY A 502 -13.95 -2.26 17.90
C GLY A 502 -12.72 -1.91 18.75
N GLU A 503 -11.65 -1.39 18.15
CA GLU A 503 -10.43 -0.93 18.82
C GLU A 503 -10.40 0.61 18.95
N LEU A 504 -11.24 1.31 18.18
CA LEU A 504 -11.42 2.76 18.27
C LEU A 504 -12.18 3.16 19.53
N SER A 505 -11.90 4.36 20.04
CA SER A 505 -12.54 4.91 21.24
C SER A 505 -12.98 6.37 21.05
N PRO A 506 -13.97 6.87 21.80
CA PRO A 506 -14.27 8.30 21.83
C PRO A 506 -13.04 9.14 22.20
N GLY A 507 -12.71 10.12 21.37
CA GLY A 507 -11.46 10.90 21.43
C GLY A 507 -10.37 10.44 20.45
N THR A 508 -10.42 9.21 19.93
CA THR A 508 -9.59 8.80 18.78
C THR A 508 -10.00 9.60 17.54
N ARG A 509 -9.05 9.88 16.63
CA ARG A 509 -9.28 10.66 15.41
C ARG A 509 -9.06 9.84 14.15
N ILE A 510 -9.94 10.04 13.17
CA ILE A 510 -9.95 9.33 11.89
C ILE A 510 -10.00 10.28 10.69
N ALA A 511 -9.57 9.77 9.54
CA ALA A 511 -9.49 10.48 8.28
C ALA A 511 -10.87 10.77 7.69
N VAL A 512 -11.13 12.05 7.46
CA VAL A 512 -12.27 12.55 6.69
C VAL A 512 -11.79 13.47 5.56
N PRO A 513 -12.55 13.62 4.46
CA PRO A 513 -12.29 14.60 3.42
C PRO A 513 -12.04 16.03 3.97
N ARG A 514 -10.92 16.62 3.58
CA ARG A 514 -10.64 18.06 3.70
C ARG A 514 -11.34 18.85 2.59
N HIS A 515 -11.42 18.26 1.39
CA HIS A 515 -12.09 18.80 0.21
C HIS A 515 -12.79 17.68 -0.57
N VAL A 516 -13.55 18.01 -1.62
CA VAL A 516 -14.00 17.04 -2.64
C VAL A 516 -13.61 17.60 -4.02
N PRO A 517 -12.99 16.80 -4.92
CA PRO A 517 -12.57 17.27 -6.25
C PRO A 517 -13.72 17.73 -7.16
N ALA A 518 -13.37 18.19 -8.37
CA ALA A 518 -14.35 18.29 -9.44
C ALA A 518 -14.79 16.87 -9.88
N PRO A 519 -16.07 16.67 -10.24
CA PRO A 519 -16.54 15.42 -10.83
C PRO A 519 -15.93 15.26 -12.23
N LEU A 520 -15.78 14.02 -12.70
CA LEU A 520 -15.26 13.76 -14.05
C LEU A 520 -16.21 14.29 -15.13
N ASP A 521 -17.53 14.07 -14.97
CA ASP A 521 -18.60 14.61 -15.81
C ASP A 521 -19.17 15.91 -15.21
N VAL A 522 -18.60 17.06 -15.58
CA VAL A 522 -19.18 18.37 -15.24
C VAL A 522 -20.34 18.70 -16.19
N ARG A 523 -21.58 18.74 -15.67
CA ARG A 523 -22.78 19.03 -16.47
C ARG A 523 -23.44 20.34 -15.99
N PRO A 524 -23.34 21.45 -16.75
CA PRO A 524 -23.95 22.73 -16.37
C PRO A 524 -25.48 22.73 -16.57
N TRP A 525 -26.17 23.57 -15.79
CA TRP A 525 -27.61 23.87 -15.92
C TRP A 525 -27.83 25.28 -16.47
N ALA A 526 -29.08 25.73 -16.69
CA ALA A 526 -29.32 27.15 -16.89
C ALA A 526 -29.19 27.89 -15.55
N ASP A 527 -28.49 29.02 -15.53
CA ASP A 527 -28.26 29.80 -14.29
C ASP A 527 -29.59 30.16 -13.57
N ALA A 528 -30.68 30.37 -14.32
CA ALA A 528 -32.00 30.65 -13.77
C ALA A 528 -32.58 29.48 -12.95
N GLU A 529 -32.36 28.23 -13.38
CA GLU A 529 -32.83 27.01 -12.68
C GLU A 529 -32.07 26.82 -11.37
N VAL A 530 -30.76 27.06 -11.40
CA VAL A 530 -29.87 27.02 -10.22
C VAL A 530 -30.29 28.08 -9.18
N VAL A 531 -30.64 29.29 -9.62
CA VAL A 531 -31.16 30.36 -8.76
C VAL A 531 -32.56 30.04 -8.21
N LEU A 532 -33.44 29.44 -9.02
CA LEU A 532 -34.77 29.02 -8.60
C LEU A 532 -34.69 27.93 -7.51
N LEU A 533 -33.91 26.88 -7.75
CA LEU A 533 -33.71 25.79 -6.78
C LEU A 533 -33.14 26.32 -5.45
N ALA A 534 -32.14 27.20 -5.50
CA ALA A 534 -31.57 27.83 -4.30
C ALA A 534 -32.61 28.59 -3.47
N ARG A 535 -33.56 29.27 -4.12
CA ARG A 535 -34.68 29.97 -3.45
C ARG A 535 -35.75 29.02 -2.91
N LEU A 536 -36.06 27.94 -3.62
CA LEU A 536 -37.01 26.92 -3.16
C LEU A 536 -36.48 26.18 -1.92
N VAL A 537 -35.20 25.81 -1.92
CA VAL A 537 -34.53 25.14 -0.79
C VAL A 537 -34.34 26.07 0.41
N GLY A 538 -33.97 27.33 0.19
CA GLY A 538 -33.80 28.33 1.27
C GLY A 538 -35.09 29.05 1.69
N GLY A 539 -36.24 28.67 1.16
CA GLY A 539 -37.45 29.49 1.16
C GLY A 539 -38.19 29.58 2.50
N ARG A 540 -38.34 30.81 3.02
CA ARG A 540 -39.55 31.18 3.76
C ARG A 540 -40.71 31.37 2.77
N PRO A 541 -41.99 31.16 3.16
CA PRO A 541 -43.11 31.18 2.22
C PRO A 541 -43.23 32.53 1.52
N TRP A 542 -43.17 32.51 0.19
CA TRP A 542 -43.40 33.68 -0.66
C TRP A 542 -44.90 33.99 -0.69
N ALA A 543 -45.27 35.27 -0.58
CA ALA A 543 -46.65 35.69 -0.74
C ALA A 543 -47.05 35.72 -2.23
N GLN A 544 -48.19 35.09 -2.53
CA GLN A 544 -49.01 35.24 -3.75
C GLN A 544 -48.27 35.52 -5.07
N GLU A 545 -47.82 34.46 -5.75
CA GLU A 545 -48.16 34.24 -7.17
C GLU A 545 -47.98 32.75 -7.53
N GLN A 546 -48.45 32.33 -8.72
CA GLN A 546 -48.81 30.92 -8.98
C GLN A 546 -47.61 29.99 -9.25
N PRO A 547 -47.64 28.73 -8.76
CA PRO A 547 -46.58 27.76 -9.02
C PRO A 547 -46.72 27.13 -10.42
N VAL A 548 -45.72 27.36 -11.29
CA VAL A 548 -45.53 26.54 -12.49
C VAL A 548 -45.03 25.16 -12.04
N ARG A 549 -45.77 24.09 -12.37
CA ARG A 549 -45.33 22.71 -12.15
C ARG A 549 -44.17 22.38 -13.09
N TYR A 550 -42.98 22.21 -12.52
CA TYR A 550 -41.89 21.44 -13.11
C TYR A 550 -41.70 20.16 -12.27
N ASP A 551 -41.34 19.06 -12.92
CA ASP A 551 -41.24 17.74 -12.27
C ASP A 551 -39.89 17.55 -11.53
N LEU A 552 -39.62 18.50 -10.62
CA LEU A 552 -38.48 18.46 -9.71
C LEU A 552 -38.85 17.63 -8.48
N GLY A 553 -38.69 16.31 -8.61
CA GLY A 553 -39.14 15.32 -7.63
C GLY A 553 -38.79 15.64 -6.18
N SER A 554 -39.77 15.42 -5.29
CA SER A 554 -39.72 15.44 -3.81
C SER A 554 -39.16 16.68 -3.08
N VAL A 555 -38.71 17.75 -3.78
CA VAL A 555 -38.27 19.00 -3.13
C VAL A 555 -39.46 19.81 -2.62
N GLY A 556 -39.80 19.66 -1.34
CA GLY A 556 -40.87 20.40 -0.67
C GLY A 556 -40.38 21.11 0.59
N PRO A 557 -40.62 22.43 0.78
CA PRO A 557 -39.98 23.25 1.83
C PRO A 557 -40.36 22.86 3.28
N HIS A 558 -41.18 21.84 3.48
CA HIS A 558 -41.73 21.42 4.77
C HIS A 558 -41.57 19.90 5.07
N SER A 559 -40.97 19.09 4.19
CA SER A 559 -40.70 17.68 4.52
C SER A 559 -39.36 17.53 5.25
N THR A 560 -39.32 16.65 6.26
CA THR A 560 -38.10 16.31 7.01
C THR A 560 -37.10 15.48 6.21
N GLU A 561 -37.51 14.98 5.04
CA GLU A 561 -36.78 14.01 4.22
C GLU A 561 -36.28 14.59 2.88
N SER A 562 -36.66 15.83 2.54
CA SER A 562 -36.19 16.52 1.32
C SER A 562 -34.65 16.52 1.24
N CYS A 563 -34.14 16.45 0.01
CA CYS A 563 -32.72 16.49 -0.35
C CYS A 563 -32.47 17.40 -1.55
N LEU A 564 -31.22 17.64 -1.91
CA LEU A 564 -30.84 18.25 -3.18
C LEU A 564 -30.85 17.20 -4.33
N PRO A 565 -31.31 17.54 -5.54
CA PRO A 565 -31.18 16.67 -6.71
C PRO A 565 -29.72 16.28 -6.98
N SER A 566 -29.48 15.01 -7.33
CA SER A 566 -28.13 14.45 -7.54
C SER A 566 -27.30 15.22 -8.58
N ALA A 567 -27.94 15.76 -9.61
CA ALA A 567 -27.29 16.58 -10.65
C ALA A 567 -26.66 17.88 -10.11
N VAL A 568 -27.09 18.41 -8.95
CA VAL A 568 -26.52 19.63 -8.35
C VAL A 568 -25.04 19.44 -7.96
N PHE A 569 -24.64 18.22 -7.59
CA PHE A 569 -23.25 17.91 -7.26
C PHE A 569 -22.35 17.87 -8.50
N GLY A 570 -22.92 17.56 -9.68
CA GLY A 570 -22.27 17.57 -10.98
C GLY A 570 -22.00 18.97 -11.57
N LEU A 571 -22.50 20.04 -10.94
CA LEU A 571 -22.38 21.40 -11.45
C LEU A 571 -20.92 21.93 -11.45
N PRO A 572 -20.58 22.84 -12.38
CA PRO A 572 -19.31 23.56 -12.35
C PRO A 572 -19.22 24.48 -11.13
N LYS A 573 -18.00 24.74 -10.63
CA LYS A 573 -17.77 25.54 -9.40
C LYS A 573 -18.49 26.91 -9.44
N ARG A 574 -18.52 27.57 -10.61
CA ARG A 574 -19.31 28.81 -10.86
C ARG A 574 -20.79 28.70 -10.48
N GLN A 575 -21.45 27.60 -10.86
CA GLN A 575 -22.88 27.40 -10.61
C GLN A 575 -23.15 26.92 -9.17
N ILE A 576 -22.23 26.15 -8.58
CA ILE A 576 -22.28 25.87 -7.14
C ILE A 576 -22.12 27.18 -6.33
N THR A 577 -21.24 28.10 -6.76
CA THR A 577 -21.12 29.43 -6.14
C THR A 577 -22.43 30.21 -6.25
N LEU A 578 -23.08 30.19 -7.42
CA LEU A 578 -24.38 30.83 -7.65
C LEU A 578 -25.47 30.24 -6.74
N PHE A 579 -25.57 28.91 -6.66
CA PHE A 579 -26.50 28.19 -5.79
C PHE A 579 -26.32 28.58 -4.31
N LEU A 580 -25.10 28.44 -3.78
CA LEU A 580 -24.81 28.70 -2.36
C LEU A 580 -25.04 30.17 -2.00
N ARG A 581 -24.71 31.12 -2.88
CA ARG A 581 -24.99 32.56 -2.68
C ARG A 581 -26.47 32.86 -2.54
N HIS A 582 -27.32 32.26 -3.38
CA HIS A 582 -28.77 32.49 -3.30
C HIS A 582 -29.43 31.71 -2.16
N LEU A 583 -28.92 30.52 -1.82
CA LEU A 583 -29.36 29.74 -0.66
C LEU A 583 -29.11 30.49 0.66
N TRP A 584 -27.90 31.04 0.86
CA TRP A 584 -27.58 31.84 2.05
C TRP A 584 -28.33 33.17 2.08
N ALA A 585 -28.66 33.76 0.93
CA ALA A 585 -29.48 34.98 0.87
C ALA A 585 -30.95 34.73 1.23
N ALA A 586 -31.48 33.51 0.97
CA ALA A 586 -32.86 33.14 1.27
C ALA A 586 -33.06 32.63 2.72
N GLY A 587 -32.19 31.72 3.19
CA GLY A 587 -32.33 31.04 4.48
C GLY A 587 -31.10 31.06 5.41
N GLY A 588 -29.96 31.56 4.94
CA GLY A 588 -28.73 31.65 5.74
C GLY A 588 -28.65 32.91 6.61
N THR A 589 -27.71 32.94 7.56
CA THR A 589 -27.49 34.10 8.43
C THR A 589 -26.01 34.28 8.82
N VAL A 590 -25.48 35.48 8.56
CA VAL A 590 -24.12 35.93 8.92
C VAL A 590 -24.18 36.97 10.03
N THR A 591 -23.73 36.61 11.25
CA THR A 591 -23.67 37.52 12.41
C THR A 591 -22.22 37.86 12.82
N PRO A 592 -21.75 39.11 12.61
CA PRO A 592 -20.46 39.58 13.12
C PRO A 592 -20.55 39.98 14.60
N ASN A 593 -19.77 39.31 15.45
CA ASN A 593 -19.71 39.53 16.90
C ASN A 593 -18.54 40.48 17.27
N GLY A 594 -18.51 41.66 16.64
CA GLY A 594 -17.47 42.68 16.83
C GLY A 594 -16.06 42.15 16.57
N SER A 595 -15.08 42.58 17.38
CA SER A 595 -13.68 42.15 17.28
C SER A 595 -13.41 40.71 17.74
N ARG A 596 -14.44 39.94 18.14
CA ARG A 596 -14.30 38.55 18.60
C ARG A 596 -14.46 37.51 17.49
N GLY A 597 -14.92 37.89 16.29
CA GLY A 597 -15.20 37.00 15.15
C GLY A 597 -16.68 37.05 14.77
N GLY A 598 -17.26 35.94 14.31
CA GLY A 598 -18.68 35.85 13.98
C GLY A 598 -19.15 34.43 13.70
N ARG A 599 -20.43 34.30 13.33
CA ARG A 599 -21.09 33.03 13.00
C ARG A 599 -21.69 33.11 11.60
N ILE A 600 -21.41 32.12 10.77
CA ILE A 600 -22.04 31.91 9.46
C ILE A 600 -22.78 30.58 9.56
N HIS A 601 -24.10 30.61 9.44
CA HIS A 601 -24.93 29.43 9.64
C HIS A 601 -26.15 29.37 8.72
N LEU A 602 -26.68 28.16 8.54
CA LEU A 602 -27.89 27.84 7.78
C LEU A 602 -28.75 26.90 8.63
N ALA A 603 -30.05 27.14 8.72
CA ALA A 603 -30.98 26.31 9.50
C ALA A 603 -32.05 25.67 8.60
N SER A 604 -32.38 24.40 8.85
CA SER A 604 -33.31 23.60 8.04
C SER A 604 -34.11 22.61 8.90
N PRO A 605 -35.38 22.31 8.57
CA PRO A 605 -36.09 21.16 9.14
C PRO A 605 -35.57 19.81 8.63
N SER A 606 -35.10 19.72 7.38
CA SER A 606 -34.43 18.52 6.85
C SER A 606 -32.96 18.53 7.24
N ARG A 607 -32.51 17.46 7.91
CA ARG A 607 -31.09 17.18 8.14
C ARG A 607 -30.36 16.96 6.81
N ARG A 608 -30.98 16.20 5.89
CA ARG A 608 -30.38 15.78 4.61
C ARG A 608 -29.97 16.97 3.75
N ILE A 609 -30.78 18.02 3.65
CA ILE A 609 -30.40 19.28 2.97
C ILE A 609 -29.11 19.89 3.55
N LEU A 610 -28.88 19.80 4.86
CA LEU A 610 -27.66 20.36 5.47
C LEU A 610 -26.45 19.47 5.27
N ASP A 611 -26.63 18.14 5.28
CA ASP A 611 -25.59 17.19 4.89
C ASP A 611 -25.23 17.35 3.39
N ASP A 612 -26.21 17.64 2.53
CA ASP A 612 -26.03 17.94 1.10
C ASP A 612 -25.25 19.27 0.89
N VAL A 613 -25.62 20.33 1.61
CA VAL A 613 -24.95 21.64 1.54
C VAL A 613 -23.53 21.60 2.13
N SER A 614 -23.31 20.81 3.19
CA SER A 614 -21.98 20.50 3.74
C SER A 614 -21.06 19.93 2.65
N ARG A 615 -21.56 18.96 1.86
CA ARG A 615 -20.80 18.35 0.75
C ARG A 615 -20.53 19.34 -0.40
N LEU A 616 -21.45 20.25 -0.71
CA LEU A 616 -21.20 21.32 -1.68
C LEU A 616 -20.15 22.34 -1.18
N LEU A 617 -20.02 22.56 0.12
CA LEU A 617 -18.97 23.41 0.70
C LEU A 617 -17.59 22.75 0.68
N LEU A 618 -17.48 21.41 0.72
CA LEU A 618 -16.21 20.71 0.55
C LEU A 618 -15.58 20.91 -0.84
N ARG A 619 -16.34 21.30 -1.87
CA ARG A 619 -15.82 21.75 -3.19
C ARG A 619 -14.98 23.05 -3.12
N TYR A 620 -14.93 23.69 -1.95
CA TYR A 620 -14.13 24.87 -1.63
C TYR A 620 -13.14 24.60 -0.48
N GLY A 621 -13.05 23.34 -0.03
CA GLY A 621 -12.34 22.99 1.21
C GLY A 621 -12.86 23.75 2.42
N ILE A 622 -14.18 24.01 2.49
CA ILE A 622 -14.83 24.64 3.64
C ILE A 622 -15.46 23.53 4.48
N THR A 623 -14.98 23.37 5.71
CA THR A 623 -15.53 22.43 6.67
C THR A 623 -16.70 23.04 7.45
N THR A 624 -17.67 22.20 7.82
CA THR A 624 -18.85 22.60 8.58
C THR A 624 -19.19 21.63 9.69
N ARG A 625 -19.75 22.16 10.78
CA ARG A 625 -20.27 21.42 11.91
C ARG A 625 -21.80 21.37 11.84
N LEU A 626 -22.37 20.17 11.86
CA LEU A 626 -23.82 20.00 11.99
C LEU A 626 -24.21 19.93 13.48
N THR A 627 -25.18 20.73 13.90
CA THR A 627 -25.70 20.76 15.27
C THR A 627 -27.22 20.54 15.29
N PRO A 628 -27.76 19.59 16.07
CA PRO A 628 -29.20 19.50 16.30
C PRO A 628 -29.67 20.68 17.16
N GLY A 629 -30.65 21.44 16.68
CA GLY A 629 -31.15 22.62 17.39
C GLY A 629 -32.04 22.28 18.57
N ALA A 630 -31.90 23.05 19.67
CA ALA A 630 -32.77 22.96 20.82
C ALA A 630 -34.17 23.52 20.48
N GLY A 631 -35.13 22.63 20.25
CA GLY A 631 -36.52 22.94 19.97
C GLY A 631 -37.47 21.96 20.66
N THR A 632 -38.71 22.40 20.91
CA THR A 632 -39.75 21.56 21.49
C THR A 632 -40.20 20.45 20.53
N THR A 633 -40.94 19.47 21.05
CA THR A 633 -41.28 18.17 20.43
C THR A 633 -42.08 18.21 19.11
N HIS A 634 -42.33 19.38 18.52
CA HIS A 634 -42.98 19.55 17.21
C HIS A 634 -42.19 20.38 16.19
N ARG A 635 -41.06 21.03 16.57
CA ARG A 635 -40.18 21.75 15.63
C ARG A 635 -38.72 21.65 16.05
N ARG A 636 -38.10 20.48 15.81
CA ARG A 636 -36.64 20.36 15.78
C ARG A 636 -36.14 20.90 14.44
N HIS A 637 -35.25 21.88 14.47
CA HIS A 637 -34.51 22.36 13.30
C HIS A 637 -33.04 21.99 13.48
N HIS A 638 -32.38 21.55 12.41
CA HIS A 638 -30.94 21.35 12.40
C HIS A 638 -30.24 22.65 11.97
N THR A 639 -29.02 22.87 12.46
CA THR A 639 -28.18 24.02 12.08
C THR A 639 -26.85 23.52 11.52
N LEU A 640 -26.45 24.07 10.38
CA LEU A 640 -25.13 23.89 9.79
C LEU A 640 -24.31 25.15 10.07
N ASP A 641 -23.14 24.98 10.69
CA ASP A 641 -22.24 26.05 11.10
C ASP A 641 -20.91 25.99 10.34
N VAL A 642 -20.54 27.09 9.66
CA VAL A 642 -19.17 27.29 9.15
C VAL A 642 -18.32 27.82 10.30
N SER A 643 -17.57 26.92 10.96
CA SER A 643 -16.89 27.18 12.22
C SER A 643 -15.37 26.98 12.14
N GLY A 644 -14.66 28.07 11.87
CA GLY A 644 -13.19 28.11 11.74
C GLY A 644 -12.81 29.45 11.13
N ARG A 645 -11.63 30.02 11.48
CA ARG A 645 -11.23 31.31 10.88
C ARG A 645 -11.09 31.18 9.37
N ASP A 646 -10.38 30.15 8.94
CA ASP A 646 -9.94 30.06 7.55
C ASP A 646 -11.07 29.48 6.66
N ASP A 647 -11.95 28.63 7.20
CA ASP A 647 -13.23 28.25 6.59
C ASP A 647 -14.16 29.47 6.39
N GLN A 648 -14.28 30.34 7.41
CA GLN A 648 -15.07 31.58 7.28
C GLN A 648 -14.44 32.56 6.29
N LEU A 649 -13.11 32.67 6.24
CA LEU A 649 -12.41 33.48 5.23
C LEU A 649 -12.63 32.94 3.81
N ARG A 650 -12.52 31.61 3.59
CA ARG A 650 -12.84 30.96 2.31
C ARG A 650 -14.28 31.22 1.90
N PHE A 651 -15.24 30.99 2.80
CA PHE A 651 -16.66 31.26 2.54
C PHE A 651 -16.90 32.72 2.13
N LEU A 652 -16.35 33.68 2.87
CA LEU A 652 -16.58 35.12 2.63
C LEU A 652 -15.90 35.64 1.36
N ARG A 653 -14.81 35.00 0.90
CA ARG A 653 -14.05 35.39 -0.30
C ARG A 653 -14.56 34.71 -1.57
N GLU A 654 -14.80 33.40 -1.56
CA GLU A 654 -15.18 32.65 -2.76
C GLU A 654 -16.69 32.58 -3.00
N ILE A 655 -17.51 32.68 -1.94
CA ILE A 655 -18.98 32.56 -2.03
C ILE A 655 -19.62 33.91 -1.67
N GLY A 656 -19.52 34.32 -0.40
CA GLY A 656 -20.17 35.51 0.13
C GLY A 656 -21.70 35.43 0.14
N VAL A 657 -22.37 36.50 0.59
CA VAL A 657 -23.85 36.59 0.59
C VAL A 657 -24.28 37.92 -0.04
N PRO A 658 -25.10 37.91 -1.12
CA PRO A 658 -25.63 39.12 -1.74
C PRO A 658 -26.76 39.75 -0.90
N GLY A 659 -27.19 40.96 -1.29
CA GLY A 659 -28.28 41.67 -0.62
C GLY A 659 -27.89 42.24 0.75
N GLU A 660 -28.85 42.33 1.67
CA GLU A 660 -28.71 43.03 2.95
C GLU A 660 -27.54 42.51 3.82
N GLN A 661 -27.29 41.20 3.79
CA GLN A 661 -26.21 40.55 4.54
C GLN A 661 -24.81 40.86 4.00
N SER A 662 -24.67 41.45 2.81
CA SER A 662 -23.37 41.84 2.23
C SER A 662 -22.58 42.78 3.16
N ARG A 663 -23.26 43.72 3.83
CA ARG A 663 -22.64 44.61 4.84
C ARG A 663 -22.18 43.86 6.09
N ALA A 664 -22.84 42.76 6.46
CA ALA A 664 -22.42 41.90 7.56
C ALA A 664 -21.22 41.03 7.18
N CYS A 665 -21.20 40.49 5.95
CA CYS A 665 -20.07 39.76 5.38
C CYS A 665 -18.79 40.63 5.36
N ALA A 666 -18.86 41.86 4.85
CA ALA A 666 -17.71 42.77 4.80
C ALA A 666 -17.15 43.11 6.19
N ARG A 667 -18.03 43.35 7.18
CA ARG A 667 -17.61 43.56 8.59
C ARG A 667 -16.94 42.33 9.19
N LEU A 668 -17.46 41.13 8.91
CA LEU A 668 -16.89 39.89 9.42
C LEU A 668 -15.53 39.59 8.79
N LEU A 669 -15.39 39.78 7.47
CA LEU A 669 -14.14 39.61 6.74
C LEU A 669 -13.02 40.48 7.36
N ALA A 670 -13.27 41.79 7.50
CA ALA A 670 -12.31 42.71 8.13
C ALA A 670 -11.97 42.34 9.58
N ALA A 671 -12.93 41.81 10.36
CA ALA A 671 -12.72 41.36 11.74
C ALA A 671 -11.93 40.03 11.85
N LEU A 672 -11.91 39.21 10.80
CA LEU A 672 -11.11 37.98 10.72
C LEU A 672 -9.70 38.23 10.17
N GLU A 673 -9.56 39.17 9.23
CA GLU A 673 -8.28 39.55 8.62
C GLU A 673 -7.41 40.42 9.56
N SER A 674 -8.02 41.33 10.33
CA SER A 674 -7.31 42.16 11.32
C SER A 674 -6.72 41.37 12.51
N ARG A 675 -6.99 40.07 12.61
CA ARG A 675 -6.36 39.17 13.59
C ARG A 675 -5.12 38.50 13.01
N ARG A 676 -3.95 38.78 13.61
CA ARG A 676 -2.78 37.89 13.53
C ARG A 676 -3.16 36.50 14.06
N ASN A 677 -2.56 35.45 13.50
CA ASN A 677 -2.80 34.07 13.92
C ASN A 677 -2.52 33.91 15.43
N ASN A 678 -3.58 33.67 16.21
CA ASN A 678 -3.42 33.09 17.53
C ASN A 678 -3.24 31.59 17.30
N ALA A 679 -1.98 31.15 17.19
CA ALA A 679 -1.57 29.83 16.72
C ALA A 679 -1.88 28.69 17.72
N LYS A 680 -3.17 28.50 18.01
CA LYS A 680 -3.71 27.16 18.23
C LYS A 680 -3.76 26.45 16.88
N VAL A 681 -2.58 26.11 16.37
CA VAL A 681 -2.41 24.98 15.45
C VAL A 681 -3.09 23.77 16.08
N THR A 682 -3.65 22.90 15.26
CA THR A 682 -4.24 21.62 15.66
C THR A 682 -3.38 20.97 16.75
N PRO A 683 -3.91 20.64 17.94
CA PRO A 683 -3.10 20.04 18.98
C PRO A 683 -2.48 18.74 18.49
N VAL A 684 -1.16 18.77 18.29
CA VAL A 684 -0.34 17.60 17.96
C VAL A 684 -0.58 16.56 19.07
N PRO A 685 -1.06 15.34 18.74
CA PRO A 685 -1.48 14.37 19.74
C PRO A 685 -0.39 13.99 20.75
N GLY A 686 -0.81 13.47 21.91
CA GLY A 686 0.11 13.04 22.97
C GLY A 686 1.04 11.92 22.52
N GLU A 687 0.57 11.09 21.59
CA GLU A 687 1.27 9.99 20.95
C GLU A 687 2.40 10.49 20.04
N VAL A 688 2.17 11.55 19.28
CA VAL A 688 3.22 12.19 18.44
C VAL A 688 4.31 12.80 19.33
N TRP A 689 3.93 13.37 20.49
CA TRP A 689 4.90 13.78 21.52
C TRP A 689 5.60 12.61 22.24
N SER A 690 5.20 11.36 22.00
CA SER A 690 5.95 10.15 22.40
C SER A 690 6.90 9.73 21.27
N GLN A 691 6.42 9.56 20.04
CA GLN A 691 7.24 9.19 18.88
C GLN A 691 8.39 10.20 18.62
N VAL A 692 8.11 11.51 18.67
CA VAL A 692 9.15 12.56 18.55
C VAL A 692 10.18 12.46 19.70
N ARG A 693 9.79 11.95 20.86
CA ARG A 693 10.67 11.77 22.02
C ARG A 693 11.55 10.52 21.88
N GLU A 694 11.00 9.47 21.30
CA GLU A 694 11.65 8.21 20.94
C GLU A 694 12.73 8.46 19.88
N VAL A 695 12.36 9.14 18.78
CA VAL A 695 13.30 9.62 17.75
C VAL A 695 14.36 10.59 18.32
N LEU A 696 14.02 11.47 19.27
CA LEU A 696 15.00 12.33 19.95
C LEU A 696 15.93 11.56 20.90
N THR A 697 15.58 10.36 21.35
CA THR A 697 16.50 9.46 22.06
C THR A 697 17.37 8.63 21.11
N GLU A 698 16.83 8.18 19.97
CA GLU A 698 17.57 7.43 18.96
C GLU A 698 18.58 8.29 18.18
N THR A 699 18.23 9.54 17.83
CA THR A 699 19.11 10.49 17.11
C THR A 699 20.29 11.02 17.95
N GLY A 700 20.42 10.60 19.21
CA GLY A 700 21.67 10.73 19.95
C GLY A 700 22.11 12.18 20.23
N VAL A 701 21.18 13.14 20.35
CA VAL A 701 21.46 14.58 20.59
C VAL A 701 21.95 14.82 22.03
N GLY A 702 23.10 14.22 22.35
CA GLY A 702 23.64 14.07 23.70
C GLY A 702 24.52 15.24 24.15
N ASN A 703 23.89 16.32 24.63
CA ASN A 703 24.41 17.15 25.73
C ASN A 703 25.81 17.79 25.58
N ARG A 704 26.38 17.89 24.36
CA ARG A 704 27.79 18.28 24.14
C ARG A 704 28.05 19.67 23.58
N GLU A 705 27.02 20.43 23.21
CA GLU A 705 27.13 21.85 22.82
C GLU A 705 26.83 22.76 24.02
N ARG A 706 27.79 22.87 24.95
CA ARG A 706 27.63 23.72 26.15
C ARG A 706 28.89 24.42 26.64
N GLY A 707 29.94 24.44 25.83
CA GLY A 707 31.23 25.05 26.16
C GLY A 707 31.92 25.63 24.93
N GLY A 708 31.62 26.89 24.60
CA GLY A 708 32.24 27.63 23.50
C GLY A 708 31.58 28.99 23.29
N ALA A 709 32.29 30.06 23.66
CA ALA A 709 31.84 31.47 23.67
C ALA A 709 30.62 31.81 24.57
N GLY A 710 30.55 32.98 25.21
CA GLY A 710 31.58 34.02 25.23
C GLY A 710 31.23 35.40 25.82
N GLY A 711 30.13 35.57 26.58
CA GLY A 711 29.85 36.88 27.21
C GLY A 711 28.46 37.05 27.84
N ALA A 712 28.34 38.07 28.71
CA ALA A 712 27.09 38.65 29.23
C ALA A 712 26.00 37.68 29.74
N GLY A 713 26.23 37.06 30.92
CA GLY A 713 25.27 36.11 31.50
C GLY A 713 24.11 36.71 32.31
N THR A 714 23.28 35.82 32.87
CA THR A 714 22.53 36.08 34.11
C THR A 714 22.33 34.76 34.89
N ARG A 715 22.07 34.87 36.19
CA ARG A 715 22.22 33.76 37.16
C ARG A 715 21.11 32.71 37.03
N LEU A 716 21.48 31.41 36.94
CA LEU A 716 20.58 30.34 37.36
C LEU A 716 20.52 30.29 38.90
N GLY A 717 19.32 30.24 39.47
CA GLY A 717 19.06 30.17 40.91
C GLY A 717 18.05 29.07 41.23
N GLY A 718 18.50 28.05 41.97
CA GLY A 718 17.94 26.70 41.96
C GLY A 718 16.50 26.46 42.48
N ALA A 719 15.96 25.35 41.99
CA ALA A 719 15.00 24.48 42.68
C ALA A 719 15.35 23.01 42.31
N ARG A 720 15.14 22.06 43.23
CA ARG A 720 15.52 20.64 43.01
C ARG A 720 14.44 19.89 42.23
N LEU A 721 14.86 18.92 41.40
CA LEU A 721 13.95 17.97 40.75
C LEU A 721 13.34 17.02 41.79
N GLY A 722 12.01 17.01 41.90
CA GLY A 722 11.24 16.03 42.66
C GLY A 722 10.20 15.37 41.75
N GLY A 723 10.15 14.04 41.75
CA GLY A 723 9.18 13.28 40.96
C GLY A 723 7.74 13.52 41.44
N GLY A 724 6.83 13.83 40.52
CA GLY A 724 5.39 13.96 40.78
C GLY A 724 4.72 15.19 40.14
N ALA A 725 5.43 16.32 40.03
CA ALA A 725 4.82 17.61 39.63
C ALA A 725 4.64 17.82 38.11
N LEU A 726 5.07 16.87 37.26
CA LEU A 726 5.14 17.07 35.80
C LEU A 726 3.81 16.93 35.03
N ARG A 727 2.69 16.59 35.69
CA ARG A 727 1.40 16.36 35.02
C ARG A 727 0.56 17.62 34.73
N LYS A 728 0.88 18.80 35.28
CA LYS A 728 0.10 20.05 35.07
C LYS A 728 0.92 21.35 35.12
N ALA A 729 1.76 21.62 34.12
CA ALA A 729 2.31 22.96 33.87
C ALA A 729 2.74 23.14 32.39
N PRO A 730 2.48 24.30 31.74
CA PRO A 730 2.95 24.57 30.38
C PRO A 730 4.44 24.97 30.36
N VAL A 731 5.18 24.51 29.35
CA VAL A 731 6.61 24.83 29.14
C VAL A 731 6.74 26.13 28.32
N SER A 732 7.75 26.95 28.61
CA SER A 732 7.92 28.27 27.99
C SER A 732 8.56 28.26 26.59
N HIS A 733 8.22 29.29 25.82
CA HIS A 733 8.40 29.37 24.36
C HIS A 733 9.85 29.21 23.84
N SER A 734 10.87 29.54 24.64
CA SER A 734 12.26 29.53 24.19
C SER A 734 12.84 28.13 23.97
N ARG A 735 12.31 27.10 24.65
CA ARG A 735 12.68 25.69 24.37
C ARG A 735 11.92 25.10 23.19
N LEU A 736 10.70 25.58 22.94
CA LEU A 736 9.93 25.19 21.76
C LEU A 736 10.59 25.70 20.48
N SER A 737 11.19 26.89 20.48
CA SER A 737 11.83 27.47 19.28
C SER A 737 12.90 26.59 18.64
N GLY A 738 13.71 25.86 19.42
CA GLY A 738 14.77 24.99 18.89
C GLY A 738 14.26 23.63 18.40
N ILE A 739 13.10 23.17 18.89
CA ILE A 739 12.47 21.91 18.49
C ILE A 739 11.52 22.16 17.30
N ALA A 740 10.84 23.30 17.28
CA ALA A 740 10.00 23.74 16.16
C ALA A 740 10.82 23.86 14.87
N ALA A 741 12.04 24.40 14.90
CA ALA A 741 12.91 24.49 13.72
C ALA A 741 13.27 23.13 13.08
N VAL A 742 13.12 22.00 13.79
CA VAL A 742 13.34 20.64 13.29
C VAL A 742 12.01 19.97 12.87
N LEU A 743 10.88 20.39 13.44
CA LEU A 743 9.54 19.89 13.08
C LEU A 743 8.87 20.70 11.95
N ASP A 744 9.25 21.95 11.74
CA ASP A 744 8.75 22.86 10.69
C ASP A 744 9.17 22.41 9.27
N THR A 745 10.11 21.48 9.12
CA THR A 745 10.39 20.83 7.82
C THR A 745 9.63 19.52 7.66
N ALA A 746 9.61 18.65 8.68
CA ALA A 746 9.00 17.32 8.56
C ALA A 746 7.46 17.32 8.56
N ASN A 747 6.81 18.31 9.18
CA ASN A 747 5.36 18.27 9.45
C ASN A 747 4.54 19.36 8.75
N LEU A 748 5.19 20.35 8.12
CA LEU A 748 4.51 21.38 7.33
C LEU A 748 4.08 20.84 5.97
N ASP A 749 4.96 20.10 5.26
CA ASP A 749 4.64 19.48 3.97
C ASP A 749 3.48 18.48 4.11
N LEU A 750 3.56 17.56 5.08
CA LEU A 750 2.53 16.57 5.43
C LEU A 750 1.17 17.18 5.83
N HIS A 751 1.11 18.47 6.15
CA HIS A 751 -0.13 19.19 6.39
C HIS A 751 -0.55 20.12 5.23
N ALA A 752 0.36 20.48 4.33
CA ALA A 752 0.10 21.32 3.17
C ALA A 752 -0.49 20.55 1.98
N THR A 753 -0.02 19.33 1.69
CA THR A 753 -0.34 18.60 0.45
C THR A 753 -1.46 17.54 0.56
N ASN A 754 -1.78 17.05 1.76
CA ASN A 754 -2.73 15.93 1.92
C ASN A 754 -4.20 16.39 1.90
N ASP A 755 -5.09 15.60 1.28
CA ASP A 755 -6.53 15.87 1.14
C ASP A 755 -7.38 15.45 2.35
N VAL A 756 -6.72 15.04 3.43
CA VAL A 756 -7.34 14.53 4.65
C VAL A 756 -7.37 15.59 5.76
N LEU A 757 -8.45 15.56 6.53
CA LEU A 757 -8.61 16.21 7.83
C LEU A 757 -8.85 15.12 8.88
N TRP A 758 -8.36 15.34 10.10
CA TRP A 758 -8.50 14.39 11.22
C TRP A 758 -9.66 14.82 12.13
N ASP A 759 -10.79 14.13 12.05
CA ASP A 759 -12.01 14.39 12.84
C ASP A 759 -12.14 13.38 13.99
N GLU A 760 -12.78 13.78 15.08
CA GLU A 760 -12.69 13.12 16.39
C GLU A 760 -13.96 12.33 16.70
N ILE A 761 -13.84 11.12 17.23
CA ILE A 761 -14.97 10.25 17.57
C ILE A 761 -15.65 10.75 18.84
N VAL A 762 -16.97 10.96 18.77
CA VAL A 762 -17.83 11.36 19.90
C VAL A 762 -18.48 10.16 20.57
N SER A 763 -18.99 9.20 19.79
CA SER A 763 -19.60 7.97 20.29
C SER A 763 -19.44 6.81 19.31
N ILE A 764 -19.44 5.60 19.88
CA ILE A 764 -19.59 4.33 19.17
C ILE A 764 -20.71 3.58 19.89
N GLU A 765 -21.81 3.30 19.18
CA GLU A 765 -23.06 2.79 19.76
C GLU A 765 -23.50 1.51 19.05
N SER A 766 -23.78 0.42 19.78
CA SER A 766 -24.25 -0.82 19.14
C SER A 766 -25.68 -0.67 18.60
N LEU A 767 -25.89 -1.08 17.35
CA LEU A 767 -27.19 -1.12 16.69
C LEU A 767 -27.80 -2.53 16.59
N GLY A 768 -27.15 -3.53 17.20
CA GLY A 768 -27.53 -4.94 17.14
C GLY A 768 -27.22 -5.62 15.80
N GLU A 769 -27.82 -6.80 15.60
CA GLU A 769 -27.74 -7.56 14.35
C GLU A 769 -28.41 -6.82 13.18
N ARG A 770 -27.67 -6.61 12.10
CA ARG A 770 -28.18 -6.00 10.87
C ARG A 770 -27.65 -6.71 9.64
N ASP A 771 -28.39 -6.59 8.55
CA ASP A 771 -27.96 -7.01 7.22
C ASP A 771 -26.80 -6.10 6.77
N VAL A 772 -25.67 -6.70 6.44
CA VAL A 772 -24.43 -6.02 6.07
C VAL A 772 -23.95 -6.40 4.68
N TYR A 773 -23.18 -5.50 4.09
CA TYR A 773 -22.78 -5.47 2.70
C TYR A 773 -21.29 -5.15 2.62
N ASP A 774 -20.65 -5.58 1.56
CA ASP A 774 -19.25 -5.31 1.28
C ASP A 774 -19.11 -5.00 -0.22
N ALA A 775 -18.01 -4.35 -0.61
CA ALA A 775 -17.85 -3.78 -1.94
C ALA A 775 -16.39 -3.89 -2.40
N THR A 776 -16.21 -4.26 -3.67
CA THR A 776 -14.87 -4.42 -4.26
C THR A 776 -14.47 -3.17 -5.04
N VAL A 777 -13.36 -2.53 -4.66
CA VAL A 777 -12.70 -1.46 -5.43
C VAL A 777 -11.39 -1.97 -6.03
N LEU A 778 -11.08 -1.56 -7.27
CA LEU A 778 -9.82 -1.90 -7.95
C LEU A 778 -8.75 -0.84 -7.73
N GLY A 779 -7.49 -1.28 -7.56
CA GLY A 779 -6.33 -0.40 -7.37
C GLY A 779 -6.06 -0.09 -5.89
N THR A 780 -6.89 0.74 -5.26
CA THR A 780 -6.71 1.15 -3.86
C THR A 780 -7.43 0.23 -2.87
N HIS A 781 -6.79 -0.03 -1.73
CA HIS A 781 -7.41 -0.76 -0.61
C HIS A 781 -8.39 0.11 0.22
N ASN A 782 -8.96 1.18 -0.35
CA ASN A 782 -9.91 2.07 0.33
C ASN A 782 -10.88 2.77 -0.64
N PHE A 783 -11.92 3.41 -0.07
CA PHE A 783 -12.84 4.36 -0.71
C PHE A 783 -13.44 5.34 0.31
N ILE A 784 -14.13 6.39 -0.14
CA ILE A 784 -14.82 7.36 0.73
C ILE A 784 -16.33 7.02 0.88
N ALA A 785 -16.76 6.79 2.12
CA ALA A 785 -18.14 6.47 2.48
C ALA A 785 -18.65 7.35 3.63
N ASN A 786 -19.87 7.90 3.52
CA ASN A 786 -20.46 8.89 4.44
C ASN A 786 -19.54 10.09 4.77
N GLY A 787 -18.57 10.40 3.91
CA GLY A 787 -17.52 11.40 4.16
C GLY A 787 -16.45 10.97 5.17
N ILE A 788 -16.12 9.68 5.23
CA ILE A 788 -15.09 9.06 6.06
C ILE A 788 -14.29 8.10 5.14
N ALA A 789 -12.99 7.92 5.38
CA ALA A 789 -12.19 6.92 4.67
C ALA A 789 -12.42 5.50 5.23
N THR A 790 -12.85 4.57 4.37
CA THR A 790 -13.21 3.18 4.69
C THR A 790 -12.36 2.19 3.89
N HIS A 791 -11.95 1.08 4.52
CA HIS A 791 -11.09 0.08 3.89
C HIS A 791 -11.87 -0.88 2.98
N ASN A 792 -11.21 -1.33 1.91
CA ASN A 792 -11.69 -2.29 0.90
C ASN A 792 -11.46 -3.75 1.38
N SER A 793 -11.98 -4.73 0.66
CA SER A 793 -11.82 -6.14 1.00
C SER A 793 -10.45 -6.71 0.55
N ILE A 794 -9.81 -7.55 1.38
CA ILE A 794 -8.46 -8.11 1.15
C ILE A 794 -8.37 -9.04 -0.09
N GLU A 795 -9.50 -9.56 -0.56
CA GLU A 795 -9.60 -10.59 -1.61
C GLU A 795 -9.05 -10.20 -3.01
N GLN A 796 -8.61 -8.96 -3.22
CA GLN A 796 -8.37 -8.43 -4.58
C GLN A 796 -7.27 -9.17 -5.34
N ASP A 797 -6.09 -9.38 -4.76
CA ASP A 797 -4.88 -9.75 -5.51
C ASP A 797 -4.89 -11.19 -6.04
N ALA A 798 -5.72 -12.06 -5.45
CA ALA A 798 -5.92 -13.44 -5.89
C ALA A 798 -6.59 -13.51 -7.28
N ASP A 799 -6.12 -14.44 -8.11
CA ASP A 799 -6.74 -14.78 -9.39
C ASP A 799 -7.74 -15.92 -9.24
N VAL A 800 -7.41 -16.90 -8.39
CA VAL A 800 -8.25 -18.06 -8.09
C VAL A 800 -8.42 -18.16 -6.56
N VAL A 801 -9.63 -18.48 -6.11
CA VAL A 801 -9.94 -18.76 -4.71
C VAL A 801 -10.68 -20.08 -4.62
N ILE A 802 -10.11 -21.04 -3.90
CA ILE A 802 -10.66 -22.37 -3.64
C ILE A 802 -11.03 -22.44 -2.15
N LEU A 803 -12.32 -22.57 -1.85
CA LEU A 803 -12.85 -22.72 -0.50
C LEU A 803 -13.18 -24.19 -0.24
N LEU A 804 -12.56 -24.78 0.77
CA LEU A 804 -12.80 -26.15 1.19
C LEU A 804 -14.01 -26.23 2.10
N HIS A 805 -14.95 -27.10 1.76
CA HIS A 805 -16.12 -27.44 2.57
C HIS A 805 -16.24 -28.95 2.78
N ARG A 806 -16.79 -29.36 3.92
CA ARG A 806 -17.10 -30.75 4.25
C ARG A 806 -18.34 -30.78 5.14
N ASP A 807 -19.40 -31.45 4.69
CA ASP A 807 -20.61 -31.58 5.50
C ASP A 807 -20.35 -32.44 6.75
N ASP A 808 -19.55 -33.51 6.61
CA ASP A 808 -19.25 -34.48 7.67
C ASP A 808 -18.38 -33.94 8.83
N TYR A 809 -17.73 -32.80 8.63
CA TYR A 809 -17.04 -32.04 9.69
C TYR A 809 -18.04 -31.30 10.59
N TYR A 810 -19.17 -30.85 10.04
CA TYR A 810 -20.18 -30.06 10.75
C TYR A 810 -21.42 -30.85 11.20
N ASP A 811 -21.64 -32.03 10.61
CA ASP A 811 -22.68 -32.99 10.96
C ASP A 811 -22.16 -34.42 10.74
N LYS A 812 -21.98 -35.17 11.84
CA LYS A 812 -21.41 -36.52 11.82
C LYS A 812 -22.36 -37.58 11.25
N GLU A 813 -23.65 -37.26 11.09
CA GLU A 813 -24.66 -38.14 10.51
C GLU A 813 -24.97 -37.77 9.05
N SER A 814 -24.19 -36.85 8.46
CA SER A 814 -24.32 -36.44 7.06
C SER A 814 -24.23 -37.64 6.10
N PRO A 815 -25.15 -37.76 5.11
CA PRO A 815 -25.10 -38.81 4.10
C PRO A 815 -23.90 -38.68 3.15
N ARG A 816 -23.21 -37.52 3.16
CA ARG A 816 -22.00 -37.23 2.38
C ARG A 816 -20.71 -37.49 3.17
N ALA A 817 -20.73 -38.50 4.04
CA ALA A 817 -19.60 -38.84 4.90
C ALA A 817 -18.38 -39.26 4.08
N GLY A 818 -17.25 -38.57 4.27
CA GLY A 818 -16.05 -38.76 3.46
C GLY A 818 -16.02 -38.01 2.12
N GLU A 819 -16.98 -37.14 1.81
CA GLU A 819 -16.87 -36.17 0.70
C GLU A 819 -16.30 -34.83 1.19
N ALA A 820 -15.69 -34.08 0.26
CA ALA A 820 -15.36 -32.67 0.40
C ALA A 820 -15.68 -31.92 -0.89
N ASP A 821 -16.09 -30.66 -0.75
CA ASP A 821 -16.34 -29.76 -1.87
C ASP A 821 -15.20 -28.74 -1.96
N PHE A 822 -14.54 -28.70 -3.11
CA PHE A 822 -13.59 -27.68 -3.51
C PHE A 822 -14.37 -26.61 -4.28
N VAL A 823 -14.86 -25.59 -3.58
CA VAL A 823 -15.66 -24.50 -4.16
C VAL A 823 -14.72 -23.47 -4.76
N VAL A 824 -14.59 -23.41 -6.10
CA VAL A 824 -13.85 -22.36 -6.81
C VAL A 824 -14.69 -21.08 -6.78
N ALA A 825 -14.64 -20.37 -5.66
CA ALA A 825 -15.49 -19.22 -5.37
C ALA A 825 -15.08 -17.94 -6.13
N LYS A 826 -13.85 -17.89 -6.65
CA LYS A 826 -13.34 -16.83 -7.53
C LYS A 826 -12.45 -17.44 -8.60
N HIS A 827 -12.61 -17.00 -9.84
CA HIS A 827 -11.69 -17.29 -10.94
C HIS A 827 -11.68 -16.06 -11.86
N ARG A 828 -10.52 -15.38 -12.00
CA ARG A 828 -10.41 -14.15 -12.83
C ARG A 828 -10.51 -14.41 -14.33
N ASN A 829 -10.06 -15.58 -14.78
CA ASN A 829 -9.82 -15.90 -16.20
C ASN A 829 -10.79 -16.97 -16.76
N GLY A 830 -11.78 -17.41 -15.97
CA GLY A 830 -12.64 -18.52 -16.34
C GLY A 830 -13.81 -18.73 -15.38
N PRO A 831 -14.53 -19.86 -15.50
CA PRO A 831 -15.72 -20.16 -14.69
C PRO A 831 -15.40 -20.48 -13.23
N THR A 832 -16.39 -20.27 -12.37
CA THR A 832 -16.45 -20.67 -10.96
C THR A 832 -17.45 -21.82 -10.80
N ASP A 833 -17.04 -22.93 -10.17
CA ASP A 833 -17.91 -24.07 -9.89
C ASP A 833 -17.45 -24.82 -8.61
N THR A 834 -18.21 -25.84 -8.19
CA THR A 834 -17.90 -26.70 -7.03
C THR A 834 -17.49 -28.10 -7.49
N VAL A 835 -16.25 -28.49 -7.22
CA VAL A 835 -15.74 -29.84 -7.51
C VAL A 835 -15.82 -30.69 -6.26
N THR A 836 -16.60 -31.77 -6.27
CA THR A 836 -16.67 -32.72 -5.15
C THR A 836 -15.58 -33.79 -5.29
N VAL A 837 -14.85 -34.05 -4.21
CA VAL A 837 -13.72 -34.99 -4.11
C VAL A 837 -13.87 -35.87 -2.85
N ALA A 838 -13.29 -37.08 -2.84
CA ALA A 838 -13.34 -37.94 -1.65
C ALA A 838 -12.19 -37.61 -0.66
N ALA A 839 -12.54 -37.40 0.61
CA ALA A 839 -11.71 -36.87 1.67
C ALA A 839 -11.03 -37.97 2.52
N GLN A 840 -10.01 -38.61 1.95
CA GLN A 840 -9.22 -39.67 2.60
C GLN A 840 -8.18 -39.11 3.60
N LEU A 841 -8.59 -38.21 4.51
CA LEU A 841 -7.66 -37.52 5.43
C LEU A 841 -6.89 -38.45 6.39
N HIS A 842 -7.37 -39.67 6.63
CA HIS A 842 -6.63 -40.69 7.40
C HIS A 842 -5.40 -41.23 6.64
N LEU A 843 -5.38 -41.09 5.30
CA LEU A 843 -4.24 -41.30 4.40
C LEU A 843 -3.57 -39.96 4.00
N SER A 844 -3.94 -38.82 4.60
CA SER A 844 -3.41 -37.50 4.24
C SER A 844 -3.57 -37.11 2.77
N ARG A 845 -4.71 -37.44 2.14
CA ARG A 845 -4.99 -37.11 0.72
C ARG A 845 -6.47 -36.84 0.46
N PHE A 846 -6.76 -36.06 -0.57
CA PHE A 846 -8.02 -36.10 -1.32
C PHE A 846 -7.84 -36.94 -2.60
N VAL A 847 -8.95 -37.38 -3.21
CA VAL A 847 -8.96 -38.06 -4.52
C VAL A 847 -10.18 -37.65 -5.34
N ASP A 848 -10.10 -37.73 -6.66
CA ASP A 848 -11.28 -37.66 -7.53
C ASP A 848 -12.36 -38.66 -7.08
N MET A 849 -13.62 -38.28 -7.24
CA MET A 849 -14.74 -39.22 -7.11
C MET A 849 -14.63 -40.29 -8.21
N ALA A 850 -15.00 -41.53 -7.89
CA ALA A 850 -15.01 -42.59 -8.88
C ALA A 850 -16.05 -42.28 -9.97
N ILE A 851 -15.63 -42.31 -11.24
CA ILE A 851 -16.53 -42.20 -12.38
C ILE A 851 -17.47 -43.41 -12.36
N VAL A 852 -18.78 -43.15 -12.41
CA VAL A 852 -19.88 -44.13 -12.38
C VAL A 852 -20.35 -44.45 -13.79
#